data_AF-A0A200H5C5-F1
#
_entry.id   AF-A0A200H5C5-F1
#
_cell.length_a   1.000
_cell.length_b   1.000
_cell.length_c   1.000
_cell.angle_alpha   90.00
_cell.angle_beta   90.00
_cell.angle_gamma   90.00
#
_symmetry.space_group_name_H-M   'P 1'
#
loop_
_entity.id
_entity.type
_entity.pdbx_description
1 polymer ?
#
loop_
_entity_poly.entity_id
_entity_poly.type
_entity_poly.pdbx_seq_one_letter_code
_entity_poly.pdbx_strand_id
1 'polypeptide(L)'
;MTLDTVEHASSTPDHEQPWAELGLKPDEYERIREILGRRPTGAELAMYSVMWSEHCSYKSSKVHLRKFGELPQETPLGKTLAGIGENAGVIDIGQGYAVTFKVESHNHPSYIEPYQGAATGIGGIVRDILAMGARPVAVMDPLRFGPLDAPDTARVLPGIVAGVGGYGNCLGLPNIGGEVVFDETYVGNPLVNALCVGVLRHEDLHLAHATGAGNKVVLYGARTGGDGIGGVSVLASETFDAEGPSRRPAVQVGDPFMEKLLIECTLELFAAGVVNGIQDLGGAGLSCATSELASAGDGGMHVELSHVPLRDSTLSPEEILMSESQERMMAVVEPEHLSGFMDICEKWDVEAVVVGEVTDGDHLVIDWHGETVVDVPPRSVAHDGPVYERPYARPSWQDDLQADAAERLPRPSTGEQLREQFEQVLTSPNIADKGWVTKQYDRYVLGNTVLGEPDDAGMIRIDDETGLGVAISTDCNGRFAKLDPYAGAQLALAESYRNVAMSGALPLAVTDCLNFGSPEDPDVMWQFERATHGLKDACAELGIPVTGGNVSFYNQTGEIPILPTPVVGVLGVMADVRQRIATGFRSEGAHVLLVGRESADELSGSTWADVVHGHLGGLPPAVDLDAERRLADLMVHAAKEVIVESAHDLSDGGLAVAAAEAAFRHGIGVTLELEDPFVDLFSETTGRALVVVAEENHEAFVSLAERFGVELASIGRTGGDRIVVDGQFEVGVAELRERWSAVLPAVLGVIDAQG
;
A
#
# COMPACT_ATOMS: atom_id res chain seq x y z
N MET A 1 5.16 33.13 27.25
CA MET A 1 4.55 32.27 28.28
C MET A 1 5.65 31.78 29.20
N THR A 2 5.34 31.39 30.44
CA THR A 2 6.30 30.67 31.28
C THR A 2 6.54 29.30 30.64
N LEU A 3 7.79 28.92 30.41
CA LEU A 3 8.16 27.60 29.89
C LEU A 3 7.69 26.52 30.89
N ASP A 4 7.01 25.48 30.41
CA ASP A 4 6.52 24.40 31.25
C ASP A 4 7.59 23.32 31.44
N THR A 5 8.49 23.54 32.40
CA THR A 5 9.61 22.63 32.68
C THR A 5 9.20 21.46 33.58
N VAL A 6 10.02 20.41 33.66
CA VAL A 6 9.82 19.27 34.57
C VAL A 6 9.72 19.71 36.05
N GLU A 7 10.54 20.68 36.46
CA GLU A 7 10.45 21.28 37.80
C GLU A 7 9.12 22.03 38.00
N HIS A 8 8.70 22.81 36.99
CA HIS A 8 7.44 23.53 37.04
C HIS A 8 6.25 22.58 37.16
N ALA A 9 6.22 21.53 36.33
CA ALA A 9 5.20 20.49 36.35
C ALA A 9 5.09 19.79 37.71
N SER A 10 6.23 19.50 38.35
CA SER A 10 6.28 18.93 39.69
C SER A 10 5.70 19.86 40.78
N SER A 11 5.87 21.17 40.61
CA SER A 11 5.38 22.18 41.55
C SER A 11 3.92 22.61 41.33
N THR A 12 3.29 22.21 40.22
CA THR A 12 1.95 22.65 39.81
C THR A 12 1.03 21.48 39.43
N PRO A 13 0.76 20.53 40.36
CA PRO A 13 0.05 19.28 40.05
C PRO A 13 -1.41 19.45 39.59
N ASP A 14 -2.02 20.59 39.92
CA ASP A 14 -3.42 20.92 39.64
C ASP A 14 -3.60 21.87 38.43
N HIS A 15 -2.52 22.15 37.68
CA HIS A 15 -2.61 22.96 36.46
C HIS A 15 -3.42 22.21 35.39
N GLU A 16 -4.41 22.88 34.81
CA GLU A 16 -5.25 22.32 33.76
C GLU A 16 -4.48 22.21 32.44
N GLN A 17 -4.64 21.09 31.74
CA GLN A 17 -3.93 20.79 30.48
C GLN A 17 -4.92 20.35 29.39
N PRO A 18 -4.68 20.70 28.12
CA PRO A 18 -5.61 20.46 27.02
C PRO A 18 -5.52 19.03 26.46
N TRP A 19 -5.41 18.00 27.31
CA TRP A 19 -5.20 16.61 26.87
C TRP A 19 -6.32 16.10 25.95
N ALA A 20 -7.57 16.50 26.19
CA ALA A 20 -8.71 16.11 25.35
C ALA A 20 -8.65 16.74 23.95
N GLU A 21 -8.17 17.98 23.85
CA GLU A 21 -8.02 18.67 22.56
C GLU A 21 -6.87 18.09 21.71
N LEU A 22 -5.96 17.36 22.36
CA LEU A 22 -4.85 16.61 21.79
C LEU A 22 -5.22 15.13 21.51
N GLY A 23 -6.50 14.75 21.59
CA GLY A 23 -6.96 13.40 21.23
C GLY A 23 -6.74 12.31 22.28
N LEU A 24 -6.31 12.67 23.50
CA LEU A 24 -6.17 11.69 24.60
C LEU A 24 -7.49 11.47 25.33
N LYS A 25 -7.70 10.25 25.82
CA LYS A 25 -8.81 9.89 26.71
C LYS A 25 -8.48 10.17 28.19
N PRO A 26 -9.49 10.34 29.07
CA PRO A 26 -9.25 10.61 30.48
C PRO A 26 -8.36 9.56 31.17
N ASP A 27 -8.55 8.28 30.85
CA ASP A 27 -7.78 7.16 31.38
C ASP A 27 -6.34 7.13 30.83
N GLU A 28 -6.15 7.49 29.55
CA GLU A 28 -4.82 7.65 28.97
C GLU A 28 -4.03 8.76 29.67
N TYR A 29 -4.66 9.93 29.92
CA TYR A 29 -4.03 11.03 30.64
C TYR A 29 -3.67 10.69 32.09
N GLU A 30 -4.58 10.04 32.83
CA GLU A 30 -4.26 9.58 34.20
C GLU A 30 -3.10 8.57 34.21
N ARG A 31 -3.06 7.65 33.23
CA ARG A 31 -1.95 6.70 33.09
C ARG A 31 -0.61 7.41 32.83
N ILE A 32 -0.60 8.46 32.00
CA ILE A 32 0.59 9.29 31.79
C ILE A 32 1.05 9.91 33.12
N ARG A 33 0.12 10.45 33.92
CA ARG A 33 0.45 11.02 35.24
C ARG A 33 1.04 9.97 36.19
N GLU A 34 0.51 8.76 36.17
CA GLU A 34 1.01 7.64 36.97
C GLU A 34 2.43 7.22 36.54
N ILE A 35 2.69 7.13 35.23
CA ILE A 35 4.02 6.80 34.68
C ILE A 35 5.05 7.84 35.11
N LEU A 36 4.72 9.12 35.01
CA LEU A 36 5.64 10.21 35.33
C LEU A 36 5.72 10.53 36.83
N GLY A 37 4.75 10.08 37.63
CA GLY A 37 4.62 10.44 39.05
C GLY A 37 4.26 11.91 39.31
N ARG A 38 3.88 12.64 38.26
CA ARG A 38 3.51 14.06 38.24
C ARG A 38 2.62 14.34 37.03
N ARG A 39 2.10 15.57 36.88
CA ARG A 39 1.53 15.96 35.59
C ARG A 39 2.63 16.02 34.50
N PRO A 40 2.34 15.69 33.24
CA PRO A 40 3.30 15.91 32.15
C PRO A 40 3.55 17.41 31.96
N THR A 41 4.69 17.77 31.38
CA THR A 41 4.90 19.09 30.77
C THR A 41 4.04 19.22 29.51
N GLY A 42 3.94 20.42 28.92
CA GLY A 42 3.36 20.61 27.59
C GLY A 42 4.03 19.71 26.54
N ALA A 43 5.36 19.66 26.53
CA ALA A 43 6.16 18.85 25.60
C ALA A 43 5.95 17.35 25.78
N GLU A 44 5.91 16.85 27.02
CA GLU A 44 5.64 15.44 27.29
C GLU A 44 4.21 15.06 26.90
N LEU A 45 3.23 15.92 27.22
CA LEU A 45 1.84 15.67 26.85
C LEU A 45 1.68 15.62 25.32
N ALA A 46 2.36 16.50 24.60
CA ALA A 46 2.43 16.49 23.15
C ALA A 46 3.02 15.18 22.61
N MET A 47 4.17 14.74 23.13
CA MET A 47 4.80 13.47 22.74
C MET A 47 3.88 12.27 22.98
N TYR A 48 3.28 12.15 24.18
CA TYR A 48 2.36 11.05 24.47
C TYR A 48 1.10 11.11 23.59
N SER A 49 0.54 12.30 23.33
CA SER A 49 -0.63 12.46 22.47
C SER A 49 -0.41 11.88 21.08
N VAL A 50 0.70 12.23 20.43
CA VAL A 50 0.98 11.75 19.07
C VAL A 50 1.39 10.28 19.06
N MET A 51 2.20 9.83 20.01
CA MET A 51 2.69 8.45 20.04
C MET A 51 1.63 7.44 20.50
N TRP A 52 0.65 7.86 21.31
CA TRP A 52 -0.50 7.03 21.71
C TRP A 52 -1.75 7.23 20.83
N SER A 53 -1.62 7.96 19.72
CA SER A 53 -2.66 8.05 18.68
C SER A 53 -2.94 6.68 18.05
N GLU A 54 -4.10 6.50 17.41
CA GLU A 54 -4.39 5.23 16.71
C GLU A 54 -3.37 4.96 15.60
N HIS A 55 -3.00 6.01 14.86
CA HIS A 55 -2.05 5.96 13.74
C HIS A 55 -0.66 5.45 14.17
N CYS A 56 -0.10 5.95 15.27
CA CYS A 56 1.25 5.54 15.70
C CYS A 56 1.24 4.27 16.56
N SER A 57 0.26 4.11 17.46
CA SER A 57 0.28 3.03 18.45
C SER A 57 -0.42 1.75 18.00
N TYR A 58 -1.26 1.84 16.97
CA TYR A 58 -2.13 0.75 16.51
C TYR A 58 -3.01 0.20 17.65
N LYS A 59 -3.43 1.06 18.59
CA LYS A 59 -4.03 0.63 19.87
C LYS A 59 -5.26 -0.24 19.72
N SER A 60 -6.03 -0.12 18.63
CA SER A 60 -7.20 -0.95 18.37
C SER A 60 -6.91 -2.17 17.47
N SER A 61 -5.89 -2.12 16.62
CA SER A 61 -5.53 -3.21 15.68
C SER A 61 -4.45 -4.17 16.20
N LYS A 62 -3.55 -3.71 17.07
CA LYS A 62 -2.35 -4.45 17.53
C LYS A 62 -2.66 -5.83 18.08
N VAL A 63 -3.80 -6.04 18.75
CA VAL A 63 -4.19 -7.36 19.27
C VAL A 63 -4.52 -8.37 18.16
N HIS A 64 -5.00 -7.90 17.01
CA HIS A 64 -5.34 -8.72 15.86
C HIS A 64 -4.12 -8.98 14.96
N LEU A 65 -3.30 -7.95 14.74
CA LEU A 65 -2.09 -8.04 13.89
C LEU A 65 -1.03 -8.98 14.46
N ARG A 66 -0.98 -9.17 15.79
CA ARG A 66 -0.08 -10.16 16.44
C ARG A 66 -0.23 -11.58 15.87
N LYS A 67 -1.40 -11.92 15.31
CA LYS A 67 -1.65 -13.22 14.67
C LYS A 67 -0.77 -13.44 13.43
N PHE A 68 -0.35 -12.39 12.72
CA PHE A 68 0.62 -12.52 11.62
C PHE A 68 1.99 -13.01 12.11
N GLY A 69 2.36 -12.71 13.35
CA GLY A 69 3.56 -13.25 13.98
C GLY A 69 3.53 -14.78 14.22
N GLU A 70 2.38 -15.43 14.04
CA GLU A 70 2.26 -16.90 14.06
C GLU A 70 2.69 -17.53 12.73
N LEU A 71 2.81 -16.74 11.66
CA LEU A 71 3.23 -17.21 10.35
C LEU A 71 4.74 -17.52 10.35
N PRO A 72 5.17 -18.62 9.70
CA PRO A 72 6.59 -18.85 9.46
C PRO A 72 7.21 -17.66 8.73
N GLN A 73 8.35 -17.18 9.23
CA GLN A 73 9.16 -16.15 8.57
C GLN A 73 10.06 -16.79 7.50
N GLU A 74 9.44 -17.55 6.60
CA GLU A 74 10.09 -18.30 5.53
C GLU A 74 9.30 -18.10 4.24
N THR A 75 10.01 -17.85 3.14
CA THR A 75 9.50 -17.81 1.78
C THR A 75 9.89 -19.10 1.05
N PRO A 76 9.33 -19.36 -0.14
CA PRO A 76 9.78 -20.46 -1.00
C PRO A 76 11.28 -20.46 -1.33
N LEU A 77 11.99 -19.31 -1.21
CA LEU A 77 13.43 -19.22 -1.41
C LEU A 77 14.27 -19.40 -0.15
N GLY A 78 13.69 -19.23 1.05
CA GLY A 78 14.43 -19.35 2.30
C GLY A 78 13.86 -18.47 3.40
N LYS A 79 14.64 -18.25 4.47
CA LYS A 79 14.21 -17.40 5.60
C LYS A 79 14.16 -15.93 5.19
N THR A 80 13.24 -15.17 5.77
CA THR A 80 13.30 -13.71 5.67
C THR A 80 14.57 -13.19 6.36
N LEU A 81 15.13 -12.11 5.82
CA LEU A 81 16.34 -11.48 6.38
C LEU A 81 15.99 -10.51 7.51
N ALA A 82 14.82 -9.86 7.42
CA ALA A 82 14.19 -9.07 8.46
C ALA A 82 12.66 -9.21 8.33
N GLY A 83 11.95 -9.20 9.46
CA GLY A 83 10.50 -9.43 9.51
C GLY A 83 9.75 -8.40 10.35
N ILE A 84 8.55 -8.75 10.79
CA ILE A 84 7.65 -7.88 11.56
C ILE A 84 8.36 -7.33 12.81
N GLY A 85 8.45 -6.00 12.92
CA GLY A 85 9.08 -5.28 14.03
C GLY A 85 10.21 -4.34 13.61
N GLU A 86 10.74 -4.50 12.40
CA GLU A 86 11.63 -3.53 11.74
C GLU A 86 10.80 -2.58 10.83
N ASN A 87 11.36 -1.46 10.37
CA ASN A 87 10.63 -0.44 9.58
C ASN A 87 10.00 -1.01 8.30
N ALA A 88 10.65 -1.99 7.66
CA ALA A 88 10.09 -2.78 6.58
C ALA A 88 10.73 -4.18 6.52
N GLY A 89 9.96 -5.21 6.14
CA GLY A 89 10.51 -6.55 6.00
C GLY A 89 11.44 -6.68 4.79
N VAL A 90 12.42 -7.59 4.89
CA VAL A 90 13.48 -7.79 3.89
C VAL A 90 13.51 -9.24 3.44
N ILE A 91 13.32 -9.45 2.13
CA ILE A 91 13.18 -10.75 1.48
C ILE A 91 14.39 -11.04 0.60
N ASP A 92 14.97 -12.23 0.74
CA ASP A 92 15.98 -12.73 -0.21
C ASP A 92 15.32 -13.05 -1.55
N ILE A 93 15.87 -12.48 -2.63
CA ILE A 93 15.43 -12.73 -4.01
C ILE A 93 16.47 -13.55 -4.80
N GLY A 94 17.50 -14.04 -4.13
CA GLY A 94 18.60 -14.82 -4.70
C GLY A 94 19.78 -13.97 -5.16
N GLN A 95 20.88 -14.66 -5.50
CA GLN A 95 22.09 -14.04 -6.07
C GLN A 95 22.76 -12.97 -5.18
N GLY A 96 22.52 -13.02 -3.87
CA GLY A 96 23.04 -12.05 -2.90
C GLY A 96 22.28 -10.72 -2.87
N TYR A 97 21.12 -10.65 -3.54
CA TYR A 97 20.21 -9.50 -3.48
C TYR A 97 19.06 -9.74 -2.52
N ALA A 98 18.59 -8.66 -1.93
CA ALA A 98 17.36 -8.62 -1.16
C ALA A 98 16.47 -7.48 -1.66
N VAL A 99 15.17 -7.61 -1.37
CA VAL A 99 14.17 -6.59 -1.61
C VAL A 99 13.41 -6.32 -0.33
N THR A 100 13.15 -5.05 -0.09
CA THR A 100 12.17 -4.59 0.89
C THR A 100 11.04 -3.88 0.15
N PHE A 101 9.82 -4.04 0.64
CA PHE A 101 8.64 -3.42 0.08
C PHE A 101 7.61 -3.23 1.17
N LYS A 102 6.89 -2.12 1.09
CA LYS A 102 5.88 -1.73 2.08
C LYS A 102 4.83 -0.89 1.38
N VAL A 103 3.58 -1.03 1.81
CA VAL A 103 2.48 -0.15 1.42
C VAL A 103 2.00 0.63 2.63
N GLU A 104 1.76 1.93 2.44
CA GLU A 104 1.21 2.85 3.44
C GLU A 104 -0.01 3.60 2.91
N SER A 105 -0.70 4.32 3.79
CA SER A 105 -1.85 5.16 3.43
C SER A 105 -1.64 6.61 3.81
N HIS A 106 -2.16 7.53 3.00
CA HIS A 106 -2.20 8.96 3.28
C HIS A 106 -3.60 9.55 3.00
N ASN A 107 -4.64 8.87 3.48
CA ASN A 107 -6.06 9.12 3.16
C ASN A 107 -6.55 10.50 3.61
N HIS A 108 -6.58 10.76 4.93
CA HIS A 108 -7.14 12.00 5.49
C HIS A 108 -6.43 13.26 4.97
N PRO A 109 -5.08 13.32 4.89
CA PRO A 109 -4.41 14.47 4.31
C PRO A 109 -4.76 14.66 2.83
N SER A 110 -4.82 13.57 2.04
CA SER A 110 -5.20 13.63 0.62
C SER A 110 -6.65 14.06 0.39
N TYR A 111 -7.54 13.86 1.35
CA TYR A 111 -8.89 14.41 1.25
C TYR A 111 -8.90 15.94 1.41
N ILE A 112 -8.10 16.46 2.36
CA ILE A 112 -8.04 17.87 2.73
C ILE A 112 -7.25 18.69 1.70
N GLU A 113 -6.04 18.24 1.38
CA GLU A 113 -5.16 18.83 0.36
C GLU A 113 -4.68 17.70 -0.56
N PRO A 114 -5.37 17.48 -1.70
CA PRO A 114 -5.14 16.32 -2.57
C PRO A 114 -3.72 16.19 -3.12
N TYR A 115 -3.09 17.29 -3.54
CA TYR A 115 -1.77 17.23 -4.16
C TYR A 115 -0.71 16.88 -3.13
N GLN A 116 -0.67 17.66 -2.06
CA GLN A 116 0.33 17.53 -1.02
C GLN A 116 0.14 16.25 -0.24
N GLY A 117 -1.10 15.89 0.11
CA GLY A 117 -1.40 14.64 0.81
C GLY A 117 -0.90 13.42 0.04
N ALA A 118 -1.07 13.38 -1.28
CA ALA A 118 -0.58 12.27 -2.09
C ALA A 118 0.95 12.31 -2.26
N ALA A 119 1.52 13.50 -2.50
CA ALA A 119 2.96 13.68 -2.68
C ALA A 119 3.75 13.27 -1.42
N THR A 120 3.32 13.69 -0.23
CA THR A 120 3.98 13.32 1.02
C THR A 120 3.75 11.86 1.39
N GLY A 121 2.67 11.24 0.91
CA GLY A 121 2.47 9.79 0.99
C GLY A 121 3.57 9.02 0.26
N ILE A 122 3.94 9.43 -0.95
CA ILE A 122 5.09 8.86 -1.69
C ILE A 122 6.41 9.10 -0.96
N GLY A 123 6.65 10.33 -0.49
CA GLY A 123 7.89 10.65 0.24
C GLY A 123 8.04 9.86 1.54
N GLY A 124 6.96 9.68 2.30
CA GLY A 124 6.95 8.86 3.52
C GLY A 124 7.41 7.44 3.26
N ILE A 125 6.76 6.74 2.33
CA ILE A 125 7.06 5.34 2.04
C ILE A 125 8.46 5.14 1.44
N VAL A 126 8.98 6.14 0.71
CA VAL A 126 10.35 6.11 0.19
C VAL A 126 11.38 6.20 1.32
N ARG A 127 11.12 7.00 2.35
CA ARG A 127 12.00 7.13 3.53
C ARG A 127 12.01 5.88 4.39
N ASP A 128 10.88 5.21 4.56
CA ASP A 128 10.82 3.91 5.27
C ASP A 128 11.77 2.88 4.64
N ILE A 129 11.71 2.78 3.31
CA ILE A 129 12.55 1.87 2.54
C ILE A 129 14.03 2.27 2.63
N LEU A 130 14.32 3.57 2.58
CA LEU A 130 15.66 4.12 2.70
C LEU A 130 16.28 3.86 4.09
N ALA A 131 15.50 3.93 5.16
CA ALA A 131 15.96 3.68 6.53
C ALA A 131 16.51 2.27 6.72
N MET A 132 16.04 1.30 5.93
CA MET A 132 16.56 -0.08 5.90
C MET A 132 17.86 -0.24 5.09
N GLY A 133 18.43 0.85 4.56
CA GLY A 133 19.60 0.84 3.69
C GLY A 133 19.31 0.42 2.25
N ALA A 134 18.03 0.26 1.89
CA ALA A 134 17.63 -0.13 0.55
C ALA A 134 17.48 1.08 -0.37
N ARG A 135 17.93 0.94 -1.62
CA ARG A 135 17.69 1.97 -2.64
C ARG A 135 16.26 1.84 -3.17
N PRO A 136 15.41 2.86 -3.06
CA PRO A 136 14.11 2.90 -3.73
C PRO A 136 14.29 2.80 -5.25
N VAL A 137 13.52 1.93 -5.90
CA VAL A 137 13.65 1.64 -7.34
C VAL A 137 12.32 1.64 -8.11
N ALA A 138 11.17 1.57 -7.43
CA ALA A 138 9.86 1.63 -8.05
C ALA A 138 8.77 1.96 -7.03
N VAL A 139 7.65 2.50 -7.50
CA VAL A 139 6.44 2.77 -6.71
C VAL A 139 5.18 2.22 -7.38
N MET A 140 4.10 2.08 -6.62
CA MET A 140 2.79 1.60 -7.08
C MET A 140 1.68 2.17 -6.18
N ASP A 141 0.54 2.57 -6.76
CA ASP A 141 -0.48 3.34 -6.01
C ASP A 141 -1.90 2.75 -6.11
N PRO A 142 -2.37 2.08 -5.04
CA PRO A 142 -3.77 1.71 -4.90
C PRO A 142 -4.63 2.92 -4.49
N LEU A 143 -5.48 3.38 -5.41
CA LEU A 143 -6.33 4.55 -5.23
C LEU A 143 -7.82 4.17 -5.22
N ARG A 144 -8.59 4.79 -4.32
CA ARG A 144 -10.06 4.63 -4.23
C ARG A 144 -10.75 5.98 -4.13
N PHE A 145 -11.79 6.19 -4.92
CA PHE A 145 -12.53 7.44 -5.01
C PHE A 145 -14.04 7.24 -4.97
N GLY A 146 -14.78 8.32 -4.73
CA GLY A 146 -16.21 8.37 -4.99
C GLY A 146 -16.55 8.08 -6.46
N PRO A 147 -17.84 8.03 -6.86
CA PRO A 147 -18.24 7.85 -8.25
C PRO A 147 -17.53 8.84 -9.18
N LEU A 148 -17.16 8.42 -10.39
CA LEU A 148 -16.32 9.21 -11.30
C LEU A 148 -16.89 10.61 -11.60
N ASP A 149 -18.21 10.73 -11.69
CA ASP A 149 -18.94 11.97 -11.96
C ASP A 149 -19.31 12.77 -10.70
N ALA A 150 -18.94 12.28 -9.50
CA ALA A 150 -19.23 12.97 -8.26
C ALA A 150 -18.42 14.28 -8.15
N PRO A 151 -19.01 15.37 -7.64
CA PRO A 151 -18.30 16.63 -7.45
C PRO A 151 -17.06 16.52 -6.55
N ASP A 152 -17.09 15.63 -5.56
CA ASP A 152 -15.96 15.38 -4.68
C ASP A 152 -14.80 14.69 -5.41
N THR A 153 -15.10 13.65 -6.20
CA THR A 153 -14.12 12.96 -7.05
C THR A 153 -13.44 13.92 -8.02
N ALA A 154 -14.21 14.78 -8.69
CA ALA A 154 -13.68 15.81 -9.59
C ALA A 154 -12.74 16.81 -8.90
N ARG A 155 -12.87 16.99 -7.57
CA ARG A 155 -12.00 17.84 -6.76
C ARG A 155 -10.73 17.10 -6.33
N VAL A 156 -10.84 15.86 -5.83
CA VAL A 156 -9.72 15.16 -5.19
C VAL A 156 -8.84 14.39 -6.18
N LEU A 157 -9.45 13.70 -7.15
CA LEU A 157 -8.73 12.77 -8.02
C LEU A 157 -7.62 13.47 -8.83
N PRO A 158 -7.87 14.61 -9.52
CA PRO A 158 -6.82 15.26 -10.30
C PRO A 158 -5.64 15.74 -9.45
N GLY A 159 -5.92 16.24 -8.24
CA GLY A 159 -4.88 16.69 -7.32
C GLY A 159 -4.04 15.53 -6.79
N ILE A 160 -4.67 14.42 -6.38
CA ILE A 160 -3.98 13.21 -5.93
C ILE A 160 -3.08 12.64 -7.02
N VAL A 161 -3.61 12.48 -8.25
CA VAL A 161 -2.83 11.97 -9.38
C VAL A 161 -1.65 12.90 -9.69
N ALA A 162 -1.86 14.22 -9.70
CA ALA A 162 -0.77 15.17 -9.90
C ALA A 162 0.27 15.14 -8.76
N GLY A 163 -0.14 14.89 -7.52
CA GLY A 163 0.73 14.77 -6.35
C GLY A 163 1.63 13.54 -6.42
N VAL A 164 1.04 12.37 -6.67
CA VAL A 164 1.77 11.10 -6.91
C VAL A 164 2.81 11.27 -8.01
N GLY A 165 2.38 11.75 -9.18
CA GLY A 165 3.26 11.95 -10.32
C GLY A 165 4.32 13.01 -10.06
N GLY A 166 3.94 14.14 -9.44
CA GLY A 166 4.86 15.22 -9.10
C GLY A 166 6.02 14.75 -8.22
N TYR A 167 5.74 13.94 -7.20
CA TYR A 167 6.77 13.45 -6.29
C TYR A 167 7.61 12.33 -6.90
N GLY A 168 6.96 11.26 -7.38
CA GLY A 168 7.65 10.09 -7.94
C GLY A 168 8.52 10.42 -9.16
N ASN A 169 8.02 11.27 -10.07
CA ASN A 169 8.78 11.69 -11.25
C ASN A 169 10.01 12.52 -10.87
N CYS A 170 9.91 13.41 -9.88
CA CYS A 170 11.02 14.23 -9.41
C CYS A 170 12.11 13.41 -8.71
N LEU A 171 11.72 12.37 -7.95
CA LEU A 171 12.67 11.42 -7.38
C LEU A 171 13.37 10.55 -8.43
N GLY A 172 12.73 10.39 -9.59
CA GLY A 172 13.16 9.47 -10.63
C GLY A 172 12.84 8.02 -10.26
N LEU A 173 11.64 7.78 -9.72
CA LEU A 173 11.09 6.45 -9.46
C LEU A 173 10.00 6.13 -10.48
N PRO A 174 10.11 5.00 -11.21
CA PRO A 174 9.05 4.58 -12.10
C PRO A 174 7.85 4.10 -11.28
N ASN A 175 6.66 4.55 -11.65
CA ASN A 175 5.42 3.93 -11.21
C ASN A 175 5.16 2.69 -12.08
N ILE A 176 5.11 1.52 -11.46
CA ILE A 176 5.02 0.24 -12.16
C ILE A 176 3.62 -0.39 -12.11
N GLY A 177 2.64 0.25 -11.48
CA GLY A 177 1.24 -0.20 -11.46
C GLY A 177 0.44 0.39 -10.31
N GLY A 178 -0.69 -0.23 -9.97
CA GLY A 178 -1.56 0.21 -8.89
C GLY A 178 -3.01 -0.09 -9.23
N GLU A 179 -3.93 0.58 -8.56
CA GLU A 179 -5.37 0.38 -8.74
C GLU A 179 -6.11 1.71 -8.76
N VAL A 180 -7.22 1.79 -9.48
CA VAL A 180 -8.13 2.93 -9.41
C VAL A 180 -9.56 2.40 -9.40
N VAL A 181 -10.22 2.51 -8.25
CA VAL A 181 -11.61 2.05 -8.07
C VAL A 181 -12.49 3.22 -7.61
N PHE A 182 -13.73 3.21 -8.11
CA PHE A 182 -14.77 4.17 -7.85
C PHE A 182 -15.94 3.46 -7.16
N ASP A 183 -16.37 3.98 -6.01
CA ASP A 183 -17.55 3.50 -5.27
C ASP A 183 -18.14 4.64 -4.40
N GLU A 184 -19.45 4.66 -4.20
CA GLU A 184 -20.14 5.70 -3.42
C GLU A 184 -19.58 5.86 -1.99
N THR A 185 -19.12 4.76 -1.39
CA THR A 185 -18.66 4.76 0.00
C THR A 185 -17.36 5.53 0.24
N TYR A 186 -16.56 5.80 -0.80
CA TYR A 186 -15.32 6.57 -0.69
C TYR A 186 -15.53 8.08 -0.85
N VAL A 187 -16.77 8.55 -1.05
CA VAL A 187 -17.08 10.00 -1.05
C VAL A 187 -16.78 10.58 0.33
N GLY A 188 -15.98 11.64 0.37
CA GLY A 188 -15.53 12.24 1.63
C GLY A 188 -14.37 11.50 2.32
N ASN A 189 -14.02 10.29 1.88
CA ASN A 189 -12.89 9.48 2.37
C ASN A 189 -12.21 8.74 1.21
N PRO A 190 -11.56 9.45 0.27
CA PRO A 190 -10.73 8.80 -0.73
C PRO A 190 -9.59 8.04 -0.04
N LEU A 191 -9.21 6.89 -0.60
CA LEU A 191 -8.04 6.14 -0.15
C LEU A 191 -6.88 6.39 -1.09
N VAL A 192 -5.75 6.75 -0.50
CA VAL A 192 -4.50 7.01 -1.22
C VAL A 192 -3.45 6.16 -0.54
N ASN A 193 -3.25 4.97 -1.08
CA ASN A 193 -2.18 4.11 -0.64
C ASN A 193 -0.98 4.25 -1.58
N ALA A 194 0.22 4.12 -1.02
CA ALA A 194 1.47 4.19 -1.75
C ALA A 194 2.36 3.00 -1.36
N LEU A 195 2.83 2.25 -2.36
CA LEU A 195 3.80 1.17 -2.21
C LEU A 195 5.15 1.60 -2.78
N CYS A 196 6.23 1.26 -2.08
CA CYS A 196 7.59 1.44 -2.59
C CYS A 196 8.37 0.13 -2.55
N VAL A 197 9.23 -0.09 -3.56
CA VAL A 197 10.16 -1.21 -3.65
C VAL A 197 11.59 -0.69 -3.47
N GLY A 198 12.31 -1.28 -2.53
CA GLY A 198 13.72 -1.04 -2.27
C GLY A 198 14.59 -2.26 -2.54
N VAL A 199 15.80 -2.03 -3.05
CA VAL A 199 16.77 -3.10 -3.38
C VAL A 199 18.07 -2.86 -2.63
N LEU A 200 18.65 -3.93 -2.11
CA LEU A 200 19.96 -3.93 -1.46
C LEU A 200 20.70 -5.27 -1.66
N ARG A 201 21.99 -5.28 -1.36
CA ARG A 201 22.77 -6.52 -1.24
C ARG A 201 22.62 -7.06 0.18
N HIS A 202 22.78 -8.37 0.34
CA HIS A 202 22.73 -9.01 1.67
C HIS A 202 23.75 -8.41 2.66
N GLU A 203 24.90 -7.99 2.16
CA GLU A 203 25.99 -7.41 2.97
C GLU A 203 25.74 -5.95 3.39
N ASP A 204 24.80 -5.27 2.72
CA ASP A 204 24.41 -3.88 2.99
C ASP A 204 23.18 -3.79 3.90
N LEU A 205 22.66 -4.92 4.41
CA LEU A 205 21.53 -4.89 5.33
C LEU A 205 21.96 -4.35 6.70
N HIS A 206 21.41 -3.22 7.08
CA HIS A 206 21.62 -2.58 8.37
C HIS A 206 20.36 -2.65 9.23
N LEU A 207 20.47 -3.21 10.44
CA LEU A 207 19.40 -3.19 11.44
C LEU A 207 19.64 -2.01 12.38
N ALA A 208 18.60 -1.23 12.66
CA ALA A 208 18.73 -0.02 13.47
C ALA A 208 18.95 -0.38 14.96
N HIS A 209 20.14 -0.08 15.48
CA HIS A 209 20.42 -0.21 16.91
C HIS A 209 21.15 1.03 17.43
N ALA A 210 20.49 1.82 18.27
CA ALA A 210 21.07 2.96 18.98
C ALA A 210 21.88 2.48 20.21
N THR A 211 22.91 1.66 19.98
CA THR A 211 23.72 1.10 21.06
C THR A 211 25.05 1.84 21.20
N GLY A 212 25.54 1.96 22.44
CA GLY A 212 26.81 2.61 22.75
C GLY A 212 26.68 4.04 23.30
N ALA A 213 26.85 4.21 24.61
CA ALA A 213 26.87 5.52 25.25
C ALA A 213 27.98 6.43 24.69
N GLY A 214 27.64 7.71 24.51
CA GLY A 214 28.49 8.71 23.87
C GLY A 214 28.31 8.84 22.35
N ASN A 215 27.58 7.91 21.72
CA ASN A 215 27.20 8.03 20.31
C ASN A 215 26.34 9.27 20.09
N LYS A 216 26.58 9.95 18.97
CA LYS A 216 25.93 11.21 18.63
C LYS A 216 24.63 10.97 17.89
N VAL A 217 23.61 11.73 18.26
CA VAL A 217 22.32 11.75 17.58
C VAL A 217 22.34 12.94 16.62
N VAL A 218 22.27 12.65 15.33
CA VAL A 218 22.38 13.64 14.26
C VAL A 218 21.07 13.72 13.50
N LEU A 219 20.47 14.89 13.47
CA LEU A 219 19.35 15.21 12.60
C LEU A 219 19.91 15.73 11.28
N TYR A 220 19.45 15.18 10.16
CA TYR A 220 19.88 15.61 8.83
C TYR A 220 18.73 15.62 7.83
N GLY A 221 18.83 16.47 6.80
CA GLY A 221 17.75 16.71 5.84
C GLY A 221 17.19 18.13 5.93
N ALA A 222 15.88 18.28 5.71
CA ALA A 222 15.20 19.56 5.71
C ALA A 222 15.04 20.16 7.13
N ARG A 223 14.76 21.48 7.17
CA ARG A 223 14.53 22.20 8.44
C ARG A 223 13.12 21.99 8.97
N THR A 224 12.99 21.93 10.29
CA THR A 224 11.71 21.78 10.99
C THR A 224 10.86 23.05 10.91
N GLY A 225 9.66 22.93 10.36
CA GLY A 225 8.63 23.98 10.30
C GLY A 225 7.40 23.59 11.11
N GLY A 226 6.39 24.48 11.15
CA GLY A 226 5.11 24.21 11.80
C GLY A 226 4.17 23.31 11.00
N ASP A 227 4.72 22.29 10.31
CA ASP A 227 4.00 21.46 9.33
C ASP A 227 3.33 20.26 10.03
N GLY A 228 2.08 19.96 9.68
CA GLY A 228 1.40 18.73 10.12
C GLY A 228 1.17 18.58 11.64
N ILE A 229 1.32 19.63 12.43
CA ILE A 229 1.18 19.55 13.90
C ILE A 229 -0.22 19.05 14.27
N GLY A 230 -0.28 17.87 14.88
CA GLY A 230 -1.53 17.19 15.27
C GLY A 230 -2.20 16.37 14.15
N GLY A 231 -1.51 16.13 13.02
CA GLY A 231 -2.01 15.32 11.92
C GLY A 231 -2.37 13.91 12.36
N VAL A 232 -1.45 13.20 13.02
CA VAL A 232 -1.68 11.81 13.44
C VAL A 232 -2.66 11.65 14.61
N SER A 233 -2.63 12.57 15.60
CA SER A 233 -3.46 12.45 16.81
C SER A 233 -4.87 13.00 16.65
N VAL A 234 -5.10 13.97 15.77
CA VAL A 234 -6.41 14.62 15.60
C VAL A 234 -7.04 14.29 14.24
N LEU A 235 -6.29 14.35 13.13
CA LEU A 235 -6.90 14.10 11.81
C LEU A 235 -7.02 12.61 11.48
N ALA A 236 -5.95 11.84 11.66
CA ALA A 236 -5.92 10.42 11.28
C ALA A 236 -6.53 9.47 12.32
N SER A 237 -6.94 9.99 13.49
CA SER A 237 -7.49 9.22 14.61
C SER A 237 -8.93 9.61 14.97
N GLU A 238 -9.59 10.44 14.15
CA GLU A 238 -10.99 10.85 14.30
C GLU A 238 -11.74 10.77 12.97
N THR A 239 -13.08 10.73 13.03
CA THR A 239 -13.96 10.65 11.85
C THR A 239 -14.32 12.03 11.31
N PHE A 240 -14.55 12.17 10.00
CA PHE A 240 -15.02 13.44 9.45
C PHE A 240 -16.52 13.67 9.72
N ASP A 241 -16.85 14.91 10.09
CA ASP A 241 -18.23 15.37 10.21
C ASP A 241 -18.88 15.60 8.83
N ALA A 242 -20.21 15.50 8.76
CA ALA A 242 -20.99 15.72 7.54
C ALA A 242 -20.89 17.16 6.98
N GLU A 243 -20.49 18.14 7.79
CA GLU A 243 -20.27 19.54 7.37
C GLU A 243 -18.82 19.80 6.88
N GLY A 244 -17.96 18.78 6.87
CA GLY A 244 -16.55 18.88 6.47
C GLY A 244 -15.59 19.14 7.65
N PRO A 245 -14.26 19.22 7.40
CA PRO A 245 -13.26 19.27 8.45
C PRO A 245 -13.32 20.58 9.26
N SER A 246 -13.47 20.46 10.58
CA SER A 246 -13.56 21.59 11.52
C SER A 246 -12.20 22.24 11.84
N ARG A 247 -11.09 21.56 11.55
CA ARG A 247 -9.71 22.02 11.78
C ARG A 247 -8.84 21.74 10.56
N ARG A 248 -8.07 22.74 10.13
CA ARG A 248 -7.05 22.61 9.08
C ARG A 248 -5.67 22.86 9.70
N PRO A 249 -4.91 21.81 10.06
CA PRO A 249 -3.51 21.97 10.41
C PRO A 249 -2.73 22.60 9.24
N ALA A 250 -1.51 23.06 9.50
CA ALA A 250 -0.62 23.45 8.41
C ALA A 250 -0.39 22.24 7.50
N VAL A 251 -0.80 22.37 6.24
CA VAL A 251 -0.63 21.34 5.22
C VAL A 251 0.86 21.03 5.09
N GLN A 252 1.23 19.76 5.23
CA GLN A 252 2.57 19.28 4.95
C GLN A 252 2.88 19.56 3.48
N VAL A 253 4.08 20.03 3.16
CA VAL A 253 4.52 20.24 1.77
C VAL A 253 5.79 19.46 1.57
N GLY A 254 5.78 18.54 0.60
CA GLY A 254 6.96 17.75 0.26
C GLY A 254 7.92 18.48 -0.69
N ASP A 255 9.21 18.24 -0.53
CA ASP A 255 10.28 18.67 -1.43
C ASP A 255 11.01 17.44 -2.03
N PRO A 256 10.54 16.91 -3.16
CA PRO A 256 11.14 15.71 -3.75
C PRO A 256 12.58 15.94 -4.24
N PHE A 257 13.00 17.19 -4.46
CA PHE A 257 14.39 17.47 -4.85
C PHE A 257 15.33 17.30 -3.65
N MET A 258 14.91 17.79 -2.48
CA MET A 258 15.64 17.56 -1.24
C MET A 258 15.67 16.07 -0.89
N GLU A 259 14.55 15.37 -1.04
CA GLU A 259 14.51 13.93 -0.78
C GLU A 259 15.42 13.14 -1.73
N LYS A 260 15.56 13.55 -2.99
CA LYS A 260 16.54 12.92 -3.90
C LYS A 260 17.98 13.08 -3.40
N LEU A 261 18.35 14.25 -2.90
CA LEU A 261 19.68 14.46 -2.29
C LEU A 261 19.85 13.61 -1.02
N LEU A 262 18.80 13.53 -0.21
CA LEU A 262 18.75 12.74 1.02
C LEU A 262 18.94 11.24 0.76
N ILE A 263 18.34 10.70 -0.32
CA ILE A 263 18.53 9.31 -0.74
C ILE A 263 20.00 9.04 -1.06
N GLU A 264 20.62 9.84 -1.92
CA GLU A 264 22.02 9.59 -2.32
C GLU A 264 22.99 9.80 -1.15
N CYS A 265 22.74 10.80 -0.30
CA CYS A 265 23.48 11.03 0.93
C CYS A 265 23.40 9.82 1.87
N THR A 266 22.19 9.35 2.16
CA THR A 266 21.95 8.24 3.10
C THR A 266 22.58 6.93 2.62
N LEU A 267 22.47 6.62 1.33
CA LEU A 267 23.09 5.40 0.77
C LEU A 267 24.63 5.49 0.80
N GLU A 268 25.22 6.67 0.62
CA GLU A 268 26.67 6.85 0.79
C GLU A 268 27.11 6.75 2.25
N LEU A 269 26.30 7.23 3.20
CA LEU A 269 26.54 7.07 4.64
C LEU A 269 26.57 5.59 5.05
N PHE A 270 25.61 4.79 4.57
CA PHE A 270 25.62 3.33 4.77
C PHE A 270 26.85 2.68 4.14
N ALA A 271 27.14 2.97 2.86
CA ALA A 271 28.29 2.40 2.16
C ALA A 271 29.64 2.76 2.81
N ALA A 272 29.74 3.92 3.45
CA ALA A 272 30.93 4.35 4.19
C ALA A 272 31.05 3.71 5.58
N GLY A 273 30.01 3.06 6.08
CA GLY A 273 29.98 2.44 7.42
C GLY A 273 30.09 3.47 8.55
N VAL A 274 29.61 4.69 8.35
CA VAL A 274 29.72 5.80 9.32
C VAL A 274 28.47 5.97 10.20
N VAL A 275 27.50 5.06 10.10
CA VAL A 275 26.23 5.08 10.83
C VAL A 275 25.98 3.74 11.52
N ASN A 276 25.47 3.78 12.75
CA ASN A 276 25.06 2.59 13.50
C ASN A 276 23.58 2.25 13.26
N GLY A 277 22.78 3.25 12.92
CA GLY A 277 21.37 3.13 12.62
C GLY A 277 20.80 4.46 12.14
N ILE A 278 19.75 4.39 11.34
CA ILE A 278 19.02 5.54 10.80
C ILE A 278 17.54 5.30 11.00
N GLN A 279 16.81 6.34 11.41
CA GLN A 279 15.36 6.37 11.51
C GLN A 279 14.82 7.49 10.63
N ASP A 280 13.71 7.26 9.95
CA ASP A 280 12.99 8.30 9.26
C ASP A 280 12.22 9.21 10.25
N LEU A 281 11.79 10.37 9.77
CA LEU A 281 10.84 11.22 10.50
C LEU A 281 9.54 11.32 9.70
N GLY A 282 8.59 10.44 10.01
CA GLY A 282 7.22 10.46 9.51
C GLY A 282 6.22 11.04 10.53
N GLY A 283 5.14 10.29 10.77
CA GLY A 283 4.13 10.63 11.78
C GLY A 283 4.75 10.85 13.17
N ALA A 284 4.26 11.85 13.91
CA ALA A 284 4.82 12.27 15.20
C ALA A 284 6.28 12.81 15.19
N GLY A 285 6.94 12.88 14.01
CA GLY A 285 8.19 13.60 13.80
C GLY A 285 9.31 13.27 14.78
N LEU A 286 9.86 14.31 15.42
CA LEU A 286 10.95 14.17 16.39
C LEU A 286 10.56 13.36 17.62
N SER A 287 9.28 13.40 18.02
CA SER A 287 8.79 12.61 19.15
C SER A 287 8.94 11.11 18.89
N CYS A 288 8.58 10.67 17.67
CA CYS A 288 8.74 9.29 17.24
C CYS A 288 10.22 8.90 17.19
N ALA A 289 11.00 9.59 16.36
CA ALA A 289 12.40 9.25 16.12
C ALA A 289 13.24 9.20 17.42
N THR A 290 13.09 10.20 18.30
CA THR A 290 13.87 10.22 19.56
C THR A 290 13.41 9.17 20.56
N SER A 291 12.11 8.93 20.72
CA SER A 291 11.61 7.95 21.69
C SER A 291 11.83 6.52 21.26
N GLU A 292 11.71 6.20 19.96
CA GLU A 292 11.97 4.87 19.42
C GLU A 292 13.46 4.53 19.44
N LEU A 293 14.33 5.45 18.97
CA LEU A 293 15.78 5.24 19.05
C LEU A 293 16.24 5.07 20.50
N ALA A 294 15.76 5.90 21.43
CA ALA A 294 16.08 5.76 22.85
C ALA A 294 15.51 4.46 23.47
N SER A 295 14.36 3.98 23.00
CA SER A 295 13.75 2.74 23.48
C SER A 295 14.41 1.46 22.94
N ALA A 296 14.92 1.51 21.70
CA ALA A 296 15.61 0.41 21.04
C ALA A 296 17.08 0.25 21.50
N GLY A 297 17.66 1.28 22.11
CA GLY A 297 19.01 1.27 22.66
C GLY A 297 19.14 0.57 24.02
N ASP A 298 20.38 0.38 24.44
CA ASP A 298 20.78 -0.17 25.75
C ASP A 298 21.05 0.92 26.82
N GLY A 299 20.76 2.19 26.50
CA GLY A 299 20.88 3.35 27.38
C GLY A 299 19.82 4.43 27.09
N GLY A 300 19.93 5.57 27.77
CA GLY A 300 19.04 6.72 27.62
C GLY A 300 19.48 7.64 26.48
N MET A 301 18.80 8.77 26.32
CA MET A 301 19.16 9.77 25.31
C MET A 301 19.00 11.17 25.86
N HIS A 302 19.98 12.03 25.61
CA HIS A 302 19.90 13.45 25.91
C HIS A 302 19.85 14.24 24.60
N VAL A 303 18.85 15.11 24.46
CA VAL A 303 18.65 15.94 23.27
C VAL A 303 18.59 17.40 23.68
N GLU A 304 19.34 18.25 22.99
CA GLU A 304 19.22 19.70 23.08
C GLU A 304 18.33 20.19 21.93
N LEU A 305 17.07 20.45 22.25
CA LEU A 305 16.07 20.82 21.26
C LEU A 305 16.42 22.17 20.60
N SER A 306 17.18 23.06 21.27
CA SER A 306 17.64 24.33 20.70
C SER A 306 18.59 24.15 19.50
N HIS A 307 19.15 22.96 19.30
CA HIS A 307 20.02 22.66 18.16
C HIS A 307 19.24 22.25 16.90
N VAL A 308 17.96 21.91 17.01
CA VAL A 308 17.15 21.51 15.86
C VAL A 308 17.07 22.68 14.85
N PRO A 309 17.44 22.49 13.58
CA PRO A 309 17.32 23.53 12.56
C PRO A 309 15.86 23.88 12.30
N LEU A 310 15.49 25.13 12.54
CA LEU A 310 14.12 25.61 12.37
C LEU A 310 13.96 26.46 11.09
N ARG A 311 12.85 26.25 10.38
CA ARG A 311 12.35 27.16 9.33
C ARG A 311 11.62 28.35 9.93
N ASP A 312 10.96 28.14 11.07
CA ASP A 312 10.30 29.16 11.88
C ASP A 312 10.87 29.13 13.31
N SER A 313 11.58 30.19 13.70
CA SER A 313 12.18 30.31 15.04
C SER A 313 11.18 30.61 16.15
N THR A 314 9.88 30.75 15.83
CA THR A 314 8.83 31.05 16.82
C THR A 314 8.15 29.81 17.37
N LEU A 315 8.46 28.63 16.83
CA LEU A 315 7.89 27.36 17.27
C LEU A 315 8.20 27.08 18.75
N SER A 316 7.19 26.62 19.47
CA SER A 316 7.33 26.15 20.84
C SER A 316 7.98 24.76 20.89
N PRO A 317 8.50 24.32 22.05
CA PRO A 317 9.03 22.95 22.19
C PRO A 317 8.03 21.88 21.78
N GLU A 318 6.75 22.05 22.12
CA GLU A 318 5.67 21.14 21.73
C GLU A 318 5.51 21.07 20.21
N GLU A 319 5.51 22.22 19.54
CA GLU A 319 5.35 22.32 18.08
C GLU A 319 6.55 21.72 17.33
N ILE A 320 7.78 21.90 17.86
CA ILE A 320 8.98 21.29 17.28
C ILE A 320 8.92 19.77 17.37
N LEU A 321 8.52 19.23 18.53
CA LEU A 321 8.43 17.79 18.79
C LEU A 321 7.32 17.11 17.97
N MET A 322 6.19 17.80 17.76
CA MET A 322 5.05 17.31 16.97
C MET A 322 5.13 17.61 15.47
N SER A 323 6.14 18.36 15.02
CA SER A 323 6.26 18.75 13.62
C SER A 323 6.51 17.54 12.72
N GLU A 324 5.68 17.42 11.68
CA GLU A 324 5.73 16.41 10.64
C GLU A 324 6.30 17.00 9.33
N SER A 325 7.21 17.98 9.43
CA SER A 325 7.99 18.45 8.28
C SER A 325 8.69 17.27 7.58
N GLN A 326 8.64 17.28 6.26
CA GLN A 326 9.08 16.18 5.41
C GLN A 326 10.61 16.18 5.20
N GLU A 327 11.13 15.17 4.50
CA GLU A 327 12.55 15.03 4.10
C GLU A 327 13.57 15.15 5.23
N ARG A 328 13.28 14.51 6.37
CA ARG A 328 14.18 14.47 7.54
C ARG A 328 14.47 13.03 7.94
N MET A 329 15.71 12.80 8.39
CA MET A 329 16.18 11.53 8.93
C MET A 329 17.00 11.80 10.19
N MET A 330 17.08 10.80 11.08
CA MET A 330 17.89 10.83 12.29
C MET A 330 18.87 9.67 12.29
N ALA A 331 20.15 9.95 12.53
CA ALA A 331 21.20 8.93 12.57
C ALA A 331 21.85 8.86 13.96
N VAL A 332 22.27 7.65 14.33
CA VAL A 332 23.17 7.41 15.46
C VAL A 332 24.58 7.17 14.90
N VAL A 333 25.53 8.00 15.34
CA VAL A 333 26.88 8.08 14.77
C VAL A 333 27.94 8.02 15.87
N GLU A 334 28.86 7.07 15.77
CA GLU A 334 30.02 7.00 16.65
C GLU A 334 30.89 8.26 16.54
N PRO A 335 31.44 8.80 17.66
CA PRO A 335 32.22 10.04 17.64
C PRO A 335 33.43 10.02 16.69
N GLU A 336 34.02 8.86 16.43
CA GLU A 336 35.14 8.70 15.50
C GLU A 336 34.73 8.75 14.03
N HIS A 337 33.45 8.51 13.72
CA HIS A 337 32.88 8.56 12.37
C HIS A 337 32.19 9.90 12.08
N LEU A 338 31.92 10.72 13.09
CA LEU A 338 31.18 11.98 12.96
C LEU A 338 31.74 12.93 11.89
N SER A 339 33.07 13.10 11.80
CA SER A 339 33.63 13.97 10.76
C SER A 339 33.34 13.43 9.35
N GLY A 340 33.45 12.12 9.15
CA GLY A 340 33.15 11.49 7.88
C GLY A 340 31.67 11.58 7.52
N PHE A 341 30.78 11.42 8.50
CA PHE A 341 29.34 11.64 8.34
C PHE A 341 29.06 13.07 7.84
N MET A 342 29.60 14.07 8.53
CA MET A 342 29.37 15.48 8.19
C MET A 342 29.94 15.86 6.82
N ASP A 343 31.12 15.34 6.47
CA ASP A 343 31.74 15.56 5.15
C ASP A 343 30.87 14.98 4.00
N ILE A 344 30.22 13.82 4.21
CA ILE A 344 29.30 13.22 3.25
C ILE A 344 28.03 14.06 3.12
N CYS A 345 27.45 14.52 4.23
CA CYS A 345 26.28 15.40 4.19
C CYS A 345 26.58 16.72 3.45
N GLU A 346 27.73 17.35 3.70
CA GLU A 346 28.16 18.56 3.00
C GLU A 346 28.34 18.32 1.49
N LYS A 347 28.92 17.18 1.10
CA LYS A 347 29.09 16.80 -0.31
C LYS A 347 27.76 16.78 -1.07
N TRP A 348 26.69 16.32 -0.45
CA TRP A 348 25.35 16.22 -1.05
C TRP A 348 24.47 17.44 -0.82
N ASP A 349 25.00 18.50 -0.21
CA ASP A 349 24.24 19.71 0.17
C ASP A 349 23.06 19.38 1.12
N VAL A 350 23.25 18.40 2.00
CA VAL A 350 22.29 18.00 3.03
C VAL A 350 22.71 18.58 4.37
N GLU A 351 21.87 19.42 4.98
CA GLU A 351 22.14 20.00 6.30
C GLU A 351 22.11 18.89 7.36
N ALA A 352 23.10 18.87 8.25
CA ALA A 352 23.22 17.92 9.34
C ALA A 352 23.64 18.62 10.63
N VAL A 353 23.01 18.28 11.75
CA VAL A 353 23.30 18.89 13.06
C VAL A 353 23.24 17.83 14.16
N VAL A 354 24.27 17.81 15.01
CA VAL A 354 24.25 17.01 16.24
C VAL A 354 23.25 17.64 17.21
N VAL A 355 22.14 16.94 17.43
CA VAL A 355 21.06 17.38 18.33
C VAL A 355 21.13 16.74 19.70
N GLY A 356 21.87 15.64 19.85
CA GLY A 356 21.94 14.93 21.11
C GLY A 356 23.03 13.87 21.18
N GLU A 357 22.97 13.07 22.25
CA GLU A 357 23.83 11.90 22.46
C GLU A 357 23.11 10.78 23.23
N VAL A 358 23.53 9.54 22.94
CA VAL A 358 23.15 8.36 23.72
C VAL A 358 23.88 8.40 25.06
N THR A 359 23.16 8.12 26.15
CA THR A 359 23.66 8.22 27.53
C THR A 359 23.59 6.87 28.24
N ASP A 360 24.30 6.72 29.35
CA ASP A 360 24.22 5.52 30.22
C ASP A 360 22.93 5.47 31.08
N GLY A 361 22.02 6.44 30.92
CA GLY A 361 20.77 6.51 31.68
C GLY A 361 19.71 5.52 31.19
N ASP A 362 18.50 5.65 31.71
CA ASP A 362 17.30 4.88 31.30
C ASP A 362 16.16 5.78 30.82
N HIS A 363 16.42 7.09 30.67
CA HIS A 363 15.45 8.12 30.35
C HIS A 363 15.80 8.84 29.03
N LEU A 364 14.76 9.31 28.34
CA LEU A 364 14.86 10.32 27.30
C LEU A 364 14.68 11.69 27.96
N VAL A 365 15.75 12.48 27.93
CA VAL A 365 15.81 13.84 28.49
C VAL A 365 15.97 14.82 27.34
N ILE A 366 15.05 15.78 27.24
CA ILE A 366 15.12 16.84 26.23
C ILE A 366 15.15 18.19 26.94
N ASP A 367 16.23 18.93 26.69
CA ASP A 367 16.42 20.29 27.18
C ASP A 367 16.05 21.32 26.10
N TRP A 368 15.52 22.46 26.53
CA TRP A 368 15.28 23.63 25.70
C TRP A 368 15.82 24.86 26.41
N HIS A 369 16.80 25.52 25.79
CA HIS A 369 17.49 26.70 26.33
C HIS A 369 18.06 26.48 27.75
N GLY A 370 18.57 25.27 28.01
CA GLY A 370 19.18 24.89 29.29
C GLY A 370 18.19 24.48 30.39
N GLU A 371 16.90 24.35 30.05
CA GLU A 371 15.84 23.90 30.97
C GLU A 371 15.25 22.58 30.47
N THR A 372 15.04 21.61 31.36
CA THR A 372 14.48 20.30 30.99
C THR A 372 12.98 20.39 30.76
N VAL A 373 12.56 20.11 29.52
CA VAL A 373 11.16 20.14 29.08
C VAL A 373 10.57 18.74 28.90
N VAL A 374 11.40 17.71 28.74
CA VAL A 374 10.99 16.30 28.70
C VAL A 374 11.93 15.49 29.57
N ASP A 375 11.37 14.67 30.46
CA ASP A 375 12.09 13.64 31.20
C ASP A 375 11.15 12.43 31.37
N VAL A 376 11.30 11.46 30.47
CA VAL A 376 10.39 10.32 30.33
C VAL A 376 11.13 8.99 30.19
N PRO A 377 10.56 7.87 30.67
CA PRO A 377 11.00 6.55 30.25
C PRO A 377 10.67 6.37 28.75
N PRO A 378 11.64 6.22 27.84
CA PRO A 378 11.41 6.27 26.38
C PRO A 378 10.42 5.20 25.92
N ARG A 379 10.55 3.99 26.47
CA ARG A 379 9.66 2.86 26.20
C ARG A 379 8.18 3.16 26.50
N SER A 380 7.91 4.00 27.50
CA SER A 380 6.54 4.38 27.86
C SER A 380 5.86 5.24 26.79
N VAL A 381 6.65 6.00 26.04
CA VAL A 381 6.19 6.82 24.91
C VAL A 381 6.07 5.94 23.66
N ALA A 382 7.11 5.16 23.34
CA ALA A 382 7.22 4.43 22.08
C ALA A 382 6.42 3.11 22.00
N HIS A 383 6.39 2.30 23.07
CA HIS A 383 5.90 0.91 22.97
C HIS A 383 4.82 0.55 23.98
N ASP A 384 4.85 1.13 25.17
CA ASP A 384 3.92 0.77 26.25
C ASP A 384 2.61 1.60 26.22
N GLY A 385 2.26 2.14 25.06
CA GLY A 385 0.98 2.81 24.81
C GLY A 385 -0.24 1.93 25.09
N PRO A 386 -1.46 2.50 25.05
CA PRO A 386 -2.69 1.75 25.28
C PRO A 386 -2.85 0.64 24.23
N VAL A 387 -3.43 -0.48 24.67
CA VAL A 387 -3.83 -1.59 23.80
C VAL A 387 -5.25 -1.95 24.18
N TYR A 388 -6.16 -1.83 23.22
CA TYR A 388 -7.58 -2.06 23.42
C TYR A 388 -8.02 -3.39 22.84
N GLU A 389 -8.79 -4.13 23.63
CA GLU A 389 -9.65 -5.21 23.13
C GLU A 389 -11.01 -4.60 22.83
N ARG A 390 -11.12 -3.92 21.68
CA ARG A 390 -12.35 -3.28 21.24
C ARG A 390 -13.47 -4.33 21.13
N PRO A 391 -14.70 -4.03 21.58
CA PRO A 391 -15.81 -4.94 21.35
C PRO A 391 -16.08 -5.04 19.85
N TYR A 392 -16.32 -6.26 19.37
CA TYR A 392 -16.75 -6.50 18.00
C TYR A 392 -17.84 -7.56 17.97
N ALA A 393 -18.79 -7.40 17.05
CA ALA A 393 -19.91 -8.32 16.89
C ALA A 393 -20.26 -8.45 15.41
N ARG A 394 -20.65 -9.66 14.98
CA ARG A 394 -21.14 -9.85 13.62
C ARG A 394 -22.42 -9.00 13.43
N PRO A 395 -22.47 -8.16 12.39
CA PRO A 395 -23.61 -7.30 12.14
C PRO A 395 -24.91 -8.10 11.95
N SER A 396 -26.03 -7.57 12.46
CA SER A 396 -27.33 -8.23 12.31
C SER A 396 -27.83 -8.26 10.86
N TRP A 397 -27.33 -7.36 10.01
CA TRP A 397 -27.70 -7.25 8.59
C TRP A 397 -26.91 -8.21 7.68
N GLN A 398 -25.86 -8.88 8.20
CA GLN A 398 -24.96 -9.67 7.35
C GLN A 398 -25.67 -10.86 6.67
N ASP A 399 -26.60 -11.54 7.36
CA ASP A 399 -27.32 -12.68 6.79
C ASP A 399 -28.27 -12.26 5.66
N ASP A 400 -28.95 -11.12 5.82
CA ASP A 400 -29.86 -10.58 4.80
C ASP A 400 -29.06 -10.14 3.57
N LEU A 401 -27.89 -9.51 3.76
CA LEU A 401 -26.97 -9.16 2.68
C LEU A 401 -26.51 -10.41 1.92
N GLN A 402 -26.06 -11.45 2.63
CA GLN A 402 -25.57 -12.68 2.01
C GLN A 402 -26.68 -13.52 1.36
N ALA A 403 -27.93 -13.39 1.82
CA ALA A 403 -29.07 -14.06 1.20
C ALA A 403 -29.50 -13.42 -0.12
N ASP A 404 -29.17 -12.14 -0.35
CA ASP A 404 -29.57 -11.35 -1.53
C ASP A 404 -28.70 -11.60 -2.77
N ALA A 405 -28.63 -12.86 -3.19
CA ALA A 405 -27.75 -13.37 -4.22
C ALA A 405 -28.06 -12.85 -5.64
N ALA A 406 -27.03 -12.38 -6.33
CA ALA A 406 -27.10 -11.80 -7.68
C ALA A 406 -27.44 -12.83 -8.78
N GLU A 407 -27.26 -14.12 -8.51
CA GLU A 407 -27.51 -15.21 -9.46
C GLU A 407 -29.00 -15.29 -9.87
N ARG A 408 -29.89 -14.66 -9.09
CA ARG A 408 -31.32 -14.56 -9.33
C ARG A 408 -31.72 -13.33 -10.15
N LEU A 409 -30.79 -12.43 -10.44
CA LEU A 409 -31.06 -11.22 -11.21
C LEU A 409 -31.40 -11.56 -12.68
N PRO A 410 -32.15 -10.69 -13.39
CA PRO A 410 -32.52 -10.95 -14.77
C PRO A 410 -31.32 -11.04 -15.72
N ARG A 411 -31.14 -12.21 -16.34
CA ARG A 411 -30.08 -12.48 -17.33
C ARG A 411 -30.49 -12.03 -18.75
N PRO A 412 -29.53 -11.73 -19.64
CA PRO A 412 -29.82 -11.48 -21.04
C PRO A 412 -30.40 -12.76 -21.68
N SER A 413 -31.40 -12.58 -22.55
CA SER A 413 -32.13 -13.68 -23.21
C SER A 413 -31.80 -13.81 -24.70
N THR A 414 -31.04 -12.86 -25.25
CA THR A 414 -30.60 -12.81 -26.64
C THR A 414 -29.14 -12.38 -26.74
N GLY A 415 -28.46 -12.74 -27.83
CA GLY A 415 -27.09 -12.29 -28.09
C GLY A 415 -26.94 -10.77 -28.18
N GLU A 416 -27.99 -10.04 -28.59
CA GLU A 416 -28.01 -8.57 -28.59
C GLU A 416 -28.02 -8.00 -27.16
N GLN A 417 -28.82 -8.57 -26.26
CA GLN A 417 -28.82 -8.17 -24.85
C GLN A 417 -27.50 -8.54 -24.17
N LEU A 418 -26.91 -9.68 -24.51
CA LEU A 418 -25.60 -10.09 -24.00
C LEU A 418 -24.51 -9.10 -24.44
N ARG A 419 -24.53 -8.70 -25.72
CA ARG A 419 -23.63 -7.67 -26.26
C ARG A 419 -23.79 -6.33 -25.54
N GLU A 420 -25.03 -5.89 -25.31
CA GLU A 420 -25.31 -4.63 -24.61
C GLU A 420 -24.69 -4.63 -23.20
N GLN A 421 -24.88 -5.71 -22.44
CA GLN A 421 -24.30 -5.84 -21.10
C GLN A 421 -22.77 -5.96 -21.14
N PHE A 422 -22.21 -6.67 -22.11
CA PHE A 422 -20.76 -6.76 -22.33
C PHE A 422 -20.14 -5.38 -22.57
N GLU A 423 -20.74 -4.58 -23.46
CA GLU A 423 -20.28 -3.22 -23.73
C GLU A 423 -20.49 -2.29 -22.52
N GLN A 424 -21.55 -2.49 -21.75
CA GLN A 424 -21.83 -1.70 -20.53
C GLN A 424 -20.79 -1.97 -19.44
N VAL A 425 -20.46 -3.24 -19.16
CA VAL A 425 -19.40 -3.63 -18.21
C VAL A 425 -18.05 -3.00 -18.62
N LEU A 426 -17.65 -3.17 -19.88
CA LEU A 426 -16.39 -2.62 -20.40
C LEU A 426 -16.31 -1.10 -20.36
N THR A 427 -17.44 -0.40 -20.45
CA THR A 427 -17.45 1.07 -20.41
C THR A 427 -17.80 1.64 -19.03
N SER A 428 -17.78 0.79 -18.00
CA SER A 428 -17.90 1.24 -16.60
C SER A 428 -16.59 1.86 -16.11
N PRO A 429 -16.63 2.84 -15.19
CA PRO A 429 -15.42 3.52 -14.69
C PRO A 429 -14.36 2.58 -14.09
N ASN A 430 -14.78 1.51 -13.39
CA ASN A 430 -13.88 0.55 -12.76
C ASN A 430 -13.16 -0.35 -13.78
N ILE A 431 -13.74 -0.57 -14.96
CA ILE A 431 -13.10 -1.37 -16.04
C ILE A 431 -12.40 -0.50 -17.10
N ALA A 432 -12.83 0.75 -17.29
CA ALA A 432 -12.32 1.63 -18.34
C ALA A 432 -10.80 1.91 -18.26
N ASP A 433 -10.20 2.36 -19.37
CA ASP A 433 -8.77 2.69 -19.50
C ASP A 433 -8.30 3.60 -18.35
N LYS A 434 -7.33 3.09 -17.57
CA LYS A 434 -6.69 3.86 -16.51
C LYS A 434 -5.57 4.76 -17.05
N GLY A 435 -5.40 4.82 -18.37
CA GLY A 435 -4.46 5.69 -19.05
C GLY A 435 -4.61 7.19 -18.77
N TRP A 436 -5.74 7.67 -18.24
CA TRP A 436 -5.82 9.04 -17.73
C TRP A 436 -4.92 9.25 -16.51
N VAL A 437 -4.83 8.26 -15.62
CA VAL A 437 -3.97 8.27 -14.43
C VAL A 437 -2.52 7.99 -14.83
N THR A 438 -2.27 6.82 -15.43
CA THR A 438 -0.92 6.26 -15.58
C THR A 438 -0.03 7.01 -16.58
N LYS A 439 -0.61 7.76 -17.54
CA LYS A 439 0.18 8.58 -18.49
C LYS A 439 0.83 9.81 -17.84
N GLN A 440 0.44 10.15 -16.61
CA GLN A 440 1.01 11.26 -15.84
C GLN A 440 2.23 10.83 -15.01
N TYR A 441 2.52 9.52 -14.95
CA TYR A 441 3.63 8.94 -14.21
C TYR A 441 4.77 8.53 -15.14
N ASP A 442 6.01 8.75 -14.70
CA ASP A 442 7.17 8.13 -15.33
C ASP A 442 7.14 6.61 -15.05
N ARG A 443 7.55 5.83 -16.04
CA ARG A 443 7.64 4.36 -15.97
C ARG A 443 8.93 3.82 -16.58
N TYR A 444 9.86 4.68 -16.97
CA TYR A 444 11.07 4.32 -17.73
C TYR A 444 12.36 4.74 -17.07
N VAL A 445 12.32 5.68 -16.12
CA VAL A 445 13.48 6.14 -15.36
C VAL A 445 14.19 4.93 -14.73
N LEU A 446 15.52 5.03 -14.62
CA LEU A 446 16.46 3.93 -14.31
C LEU A 446 16.60 2.85 -15.41
N GLY A 447 15.70 2.76 -16.39
CA GLY A 447 15.81 1.84 -17.53
C GLY A 447 15.57 0.35 -17.19
N ASN A 448 14.96 0.10 -16.03
CA ASN A 448 14.80 -1.24 -15.47
C ASN A 448 13.37 -1.76 -15.50
N THR A 449 12.36 -0.93 -15.77
CA THR A 449 10.97 -1.39 -15.95
C THR A 449 10.86 -2.36 -17.11
N VAL A 450 10.32 -3.54 -16.84
CA VAL A 450 10.16 -4.65 -17.77
C VAL A 450 8.68 -4.85 -18.12
N LEU A 451 7.82 -4.79 -17.12
CA LEU A 451 6.35 -4.78 -17.21
C LEU A 451 5.80 -3.65 -16.32
N GLY A 452 4.62 -3.18 -16.67
CA GLY A 452 3.81 -2.21 -15.95
C GLY A 452 2.51 -2.04 -16.72
N GLU A 453 1.71 -1.00 -16.43
CA GLU A 453 0.43 -0.78 -17.12
C GLU A 453 0.52 -0.99 -18.66
N PRO A 454 -0.27 -1.90 -19.28
CA PRO A 454 -1.44 -2.62 -18.73
C PRO A 454 -1.19 -4.12 -18.43
N ASP A 455 0.01 -4.50 -18.00
CA ASP A 455 0.31 -5.87 -17.57
C ASP A 455 -0.21 -6.13 -16.15
N ASP A 456 -0.62 -7.37 -15.88
CA ASP A 456 -1.20 -7.82 -14.59
C ASP A 456 -0.33 -7.50 -13.37
N ALA A 457 1.00 -7.42 -13.56
CA ALA A 457 1.94 -7.05 -12.51
C ALA A 457 3.03 -6.11 -13.05
N GLY A 458 3.44 -5.16 -12.23
CA GLY A 458 4.61 -4.33 -12.47
C GLY A 458 5.89 -5.13 -12.24
N MET A 459 6.85 -5.07 -13.17
CA MET A 459 8.10 -5.84 -13.07
C MET A 459 9.32 -4.97 -13.34
N ILE A 460 10.33 -5.07 -12.49
CA ILE A 460 11.61 -4.39 -12.65
C ILE A 460 12.77 -5.39 -12.70
N ARG A 461 13.78 -5.09 -13.53
CA ARG A 461 15.06 -5.79 -13.55
C ARG A 461 15.96 -5.27 -12.44
N ILE A 462 16.51 -6.20 -11.66
CA ILE A 462 17.43 -5.93 -10.56
C ILE A 462 18.89 -6.06 -11.01
N ASP A 463 19.18 -7.06 -11.83
CA ASP A 463 20.53 -7.30 -12.36
C ASP A 463 20.53 -7.43 -13.88
N ASP A 464 21.37 -6.63 -14.54
CA ASP A 464 21.52 -6.59 -15.99
C ASP A 464 22.24 -7.83 -16.54
N GLU A 465 23.13 -8.45 -15.76
CA GLU A 465 23.92 -9.59 -16.24
C GLU A 465 23.10 -10.89 -16.24
N THR A 466 22.47 -11.20 -15.11
CA THR A 466 21.68 -12.42 -14.98
C THR A 466 20.25 -12.25 -15.49
N GLY A 467 19.72 -11.02 -15.49
CA GLY A 467 18.32 -10.75 -15.78
C GLY A 467 17.41 -10.94 -14.55
N LEU A 468 17.95 -11.11 -13.34
CA LEU A 468 17.16 -11.20 -12.12
C LEU A 468 16.18 -10.02 -12.04
N GLY A 469 14.93 -10.27 -11.67
CA GLY A 469 13.92 -9.24 -11.49
C GLY A 469 12.90 -9.59 -10.44
N VAL A 470 12.09 -8.59 -10.09
CA VAL A 470 10.96 -8.73 -9.18
C VAL A 470 9.69 -8.18 -9.82
N ALA A 471 8.56 -8.80 -9.47
CA ALA A 471 7.22 -8.40 -9.89
C ALA A 471 6.39 -8.03 -8.65
N ILE A 472 5.51 -7.03 -8.79
CA ILE A 472 4.60 -6.57 -7.74
C ILE A 472 3.20 -6.45 -8.33
N SER A 473 2.20 -6.89 -7.56
CA SER A 473 0.79 -6.54 -7.75
C SER A 473 0.21 -6.00 -6.45
N THR A 474 -0.87 -5.23 -6.52
CA THR A 474 -1.68 -4.78 -5.39
C THR A 474 -3.15 -4.90 -5.73
N ASP A 475 -3.93 -5.54 -4.88
CA ASP A 475 -5.30 -5.91 -5.23
C ASP A 475 -6.22 -5.84 -4.01
N CYS A 476 -7.44 -5.33 -4.20
CA CYS A 476 -8.53 -5.46 -3.24
C CYS A 476 -9.89 -5.08 -3.83
N ASN A 477 -10.78 -6.07 -3.94
CA ASN A 477 -12.20 -5.84 -4.19
C ASN A 477 -12.97 -5.62 -2.85
N GLY A 478 -13.24 -4.35 -2.53
CA GLY A 478 -13.95 -3.97 -1.30
C GLY A 478 -15.40 -4.47 -1.23
N ARG A 479 -16.01 -4.80 -2.37
CA ARG A 479 -17.37 -5.36 -2.45
C ARG A 479 -17.36 -6.79 -1.94
N PHE A 480 -16.37 -7.59 -2.32
CA PHE A 480 -16.20 -8.93 -1.77
C PHE A 480 -15.96 -8.89 -0.26
N ALA A 481 -15.11 -7.98 0.20
CA ALA A 481 -14.85 -7.80 1.63
C ALA A 481 -16.09 -7.33 2.42
N LYS A 482 -17.02 -6.60 1.78
CA LYS A 482 -18.33 -6.27 2.39
C LYS A 482 -19.26 -7.48 2.49
N LEU A 483 -19.30 -8.33 1.45
CA LEU A 483 -20.15 -9.52 1.43
C LEU A 483 -19.68 -10.61 2.40
N ASP A 484 -18.37 -10.81 2.51
CA ASP A 484 -17.73 -11.63 3.54
C ASP A 484 -16.30 -11.13 3.79
N PRO A 485 -16.01 -10.45 4.92
CA PRO A 485 -14.69 -9.87 5.14
C PRO A 485 -13.58 -10.90 5.26
N TYR A 486 -13.87 -12.12 5.72
CA TYR A 486 -12.88 -13.17 5.80
C TYR A 486 -12.52 -13.66 4.39
N ALA A 487 -13.52 -14.04 3.60
CA ALA A 487 -13.27 -14.50 2.23
C ALA A 487 -12.74 -13.38 1.33
N GLY A 488 -13.25 -12.15 1.47
CA GLY A 488 -12.81 -10.99 0.69
C GLY A 488 -11.33 -10.67 0.87
N ALA A 489 -10.79 -10.77 2.09
CA ALA A 489 -9.35 -10.61 2.30
C ALA A 489 -8.53 -11.75 1.68
N GLN A 490 -9.05 -12.98 1.67
CA GLN A 490 -8.41 -14.09 0.95
C GLN A 490 -8.46 -13.89 -0.57
N LEU A 491 -9.55 -13.35 -1.10
CA LEU A 491 -9.70 -13.06 -2.53
C LEU A 491 -8.75 -11.94 -2.97
N ALA A 492 -8.57 -10.89 -2.17
CA ALA A 492 -7.56 -9.86 -2.42
C ALA A 492 -6.15 -10.44 -2.50
N LEU A 493 -5.78 -11.34 -1.57
CA LEU A 493 -4.49 -12.05 -1.67
C LEU A 493 -4.42 -12.97 -2.89
N ALA A 494 -5.48 -13.72 -3.18
CA ALA A 494 -5.54 -14.67 -4.29
C ALA A 494 -5.34 -13.97 -5.63
N GLU A 495 -6.00 -12.84 -5.85
CA GLU A 495 -5.86 -12.01 -7.05
C GLU A 495 -4.44 -11.47 -7.19
N SER A 496 -3.88 -10.85 -6.14
CA SER A 496 -2.52 -10.33 -6.18
C SER A 496 -1.45 -11.39 -6.40
N TYR A 497 -1.65 -12.56 -5.77
CA TYR A 497 -0.81 -13.74 -5.98
C TYR A 497 -0.88 -14.23 -7.43
N ARG A 498 -2.09 -14.27 -8.00
CA ARG A 498 -2.34 -14.70 -9.38
C ARG A 498 -1.74 -13.72 -10.39
N ASN A 499 -1.92 -12.41 -10.20
CA ASN A 499 -1.37 -11.36 -11.05
C ASN A 499 0.16 -11.42 -11.14
N VAL A 500 0.83 -11.59 -10.00
CA VAL A 500 2.29 -11.84 -9.98
C VAL A 500 2.64 -13.11 -10.75
N ALA A 501 1.89 -14.20 -10.57
CA ALA A 501 2.16 -15.45 -11.26
C ALA A 501 1.90 -15.39 -12.78
N MET A 502 0.93 -14.59 -13.24
CA MET A 502 0.64 -14.40 -14.67
C MET A 502 1.81 -13.75 -15.41
N SER A 503 2.66 -12.99 -14.72
CA SER A 503 3.91 -12.47 -15.27
C SER A 503 5.01 -13.55 -15.44
N GLY A 504 4.80 -14.74 -14.87
CA GLY A 504 5.78 -15.82 -14.78
C GLY A 504 6.71 -15.75 -13.55
N ALA A 505 6.53 -14.75 -12.68
CA ALA A 505 7.26 -14.62 -11.43
C ALA A 505 6.70 -15.56 -10.35
N LEU A 506 7.58 -16.04 -9.46
CA LEU A 506 7.20 -16.84 -8.29
C LEU A 506 6.77 -15.90 -7.15
N PRO A 507 5.52 -15.94 -6.67
CA PRO A 507 5.11 -15.16 -5.50
C PRO A 507 5.86 -15.59 -4.23
N LEU A 508 6.27 -14.63 -3.40
CA LEU A 508 7.16 -14.86 -2.25
C LEU A 508 6.70 -14.29 -0.92
N ALA A 509 6.09 -13.10 -0.92
CA ALA A 509 5.80 -12.35 0.31
C ALA A 509 4.66 -11.35 0.13
N VAL A 510 4.07 -10.95 1.25
CA VAL A 510 2.89 -10.07 1.30
C VAL A 510 3.18 -8.81 2.12
N THR A 511 2.71 -7.66 1.63
CA THR A 511 2.49 -6.45 2.42
C THR A 511 1.00 -6.09 2.38
N ASP A 512 0.48 -5.46 3.42
CA ASP A 512 -0.93 -5.10 3.50
C ASP A 512 -1.16 -3.65 3.96
N CYS A 513 -2.20 -3.02 3.44
CA CYS A 513 -2.70 -1.74 3.95
C CYS A 513 -4.19 -1.84 4.23
N LEU A 514 -4.53 -1.95 5.51
CA LEU A 514 -5.87 -2.24 6.01
C LEU A 514 -6.65 -0.93 6.23
N ASN A 515 -7.52 -0.58 5.28
CA ASN A 515 -8.36 0.62 5.35
C ASN A 515 -9.78 0.28 5.82
N PHE A 516 -10.18 0.80 6.99
CA PHE A 516 -11.47 0.55 7.63
C PHE A 516 -12.06 1.82 8.27
N GLY A 517 -13.35 1.78 8.58
CA GLY A 517 -14.04 2.82 9.35
C GLY A 517 -13.58 2.88 10.82
N SER A 518 -14.40 3.45 11.69
CA SER A 518 -14.07 3.58 13.12
C SER A 518 -14.00 2.22 13.83
N PRO A 519 -12.91 1.91 14.54
CA PRO A 519 -12.77 0.68 15.33
C PRO A 519 -13.60 0.70 16.62
N GLU A 520 -14.30 1.81 16.89
CA GLU A 520 -15.24 1.92 18.00
C GLU A 520 -16.62 1.35 17.67
N ASP A 521 -16.92 1.19 16.38
CA ASP A 521 -18.11 0.48 15.91
C ASP A 521 -17.86 -1.05 15.94
N PRO A 522 -18.65 -1.82 16.72
CA PRO A 522 -18.51 -3.27 16.78
C PRO A 522 -18.66 -3.99 15.43
N ASP A 523 -19.46 -3.45 14.51
CA ASP A 523 -19.68 -4.01 13.18
C ASP A 523 -18.42 -3.85 12.31
N VAL A 524 -17.79 -2.67 12.35
CA VAL A 524 -16.54 -2.38 11.62
C VAL A 524 -15.38 -3.18 12.20
N MET A 525 -15.26 -3.21 13.53
CA MET A 525 -14.20 -3.96 14.20
C MET A 525 -14.32 -5.47 13.95
N TRP A 526 -15.55 -5.99 13.79
CA TRP A 526 -15.76 -7.38 13.38
C TRP A 526 -15.29 -7.62 11.94
N GLN A 527 -15.61 -6.72 11.02
CA GLN A 527 -15.12 -6.81 9.62
C GLN A 527 -13.59 -6.80 9.58
N PHE A 528 -12.94 -5.92 10.36
CA PHE A 528 -11.49 -5.86 10.48
C PHE A 528 -10.88 -7.16 11.05
N GLU A 529 -11.45 -7.71 12.14
CA GLU A 529 -10.97 -8.99 12.70
C GLU A 529 -11.10 -10.12 11.70
N ARG A 530 -12.23 -10.22 10.99
CA ARG A 530 -12.47 -11.26 10.01
C ARG A 530 -11.52 -11.13 8.81
N ALA A 531 -11.27 -9.92 8.32
CA ALA A 531 -10.33 -9.68 7.22
C ALA A 531 -8.89 -10.02 7.60
N THR A 532 -8.39 -9.53 8.75
CA THR A 532 -7.03 -9.86 9.23
C THR A 532 -6.84 -11.36 9.46
N HIS A 533 -7.87 -12.04 9.97
CA HIS A 533 -7.86 -13.49 10.14
C HIS A 533 -7.86 -14.23 8.80
N GLY A 534 -8.69 -13.81 7.85
CA GLY A 534 -8.73 -14.40 6.51
C GLY A 534 -7.39 -14.28 5.80
N LEU A 535 -6.79 -13.09 5.81
CA LEU A 535 -5.47 -12.84 5.25
C LEU A 535 -4.40 -13.73 5.91
N LYS A 536 -4.41 -13.83 7.24
CA LYS A 536 -3.46 -14.68 7.99
C LYS A 536 -3.58 -16.15 7.58
N ASP A 537 -4.79 -16.68 7.52
CA ASP A 537 -5.00 -18.09 7.17
C ASP A 537 -4.62 -18.36 5.71
N ALA A 538 -4.90 -17.42 4.79
CA ALA A 538 -4.52 -17.57 3.39
C ALA A 538 -3.01 -17.51 3.17
N CYS A 539 -2.30 -16.59 3.84
CA CYS A 539 -0.83 -16.57 3.86
C CYS A 539 -0.24 -17.88 4.39
N ALA A 540 -0.84 -18.45 5.45
CA ALA A 540 -0.41 -19.74 6.00
C ALA A 540 -0.59 -20.89 5.00
N GLU A 541 -1.70 -20.91 4.25
CA GLU A 541 -2.01 -21.95 3.27
C GLU A 541 -1.13 -21.86 2.01
N LEU A 542 -0.92 -20.64 1.49
CA LEU A 542 -0.05 -20.38 0.35
C LEU A 542 1.45 -20.47 0.71
N GLY A 543 1.78 -20.41 2.00
CA GLY A 543 3.15 -20.55 2.49
C GLY A 543 4.02 -19.32 2.20
N ILE A 544 3.44 -18.12 2.28
CA ILE A 544 4.13 -16.84 2.10
C ILE A 544 3.92 -15.92 3.32
N PRO A 545 4.96 -15.25 3.84
CA PRO A 545 4.84 -14.43 5.03
C PRO A 545 4.29 -13.04 4.73
N VAL A 546 3.69 -12.42 5.74
CA VAL A 546 3.48 -10.97 5.78
C VAL A 546 4.75 -10.30 6.29
N THR A 547 5.31 -9.38 5.52
CA THR A 547 6.59 -8.70 5.81
C THR A 547 6.43 -7.39 6.56
N GLY A 548 5.25 -6.81 6.51
CA GLY A 548 4.92 -5.52 7.11
C GLY A 548 3.70 -4.92 6.42
N GLY A 549 3.15 -3.85 6.99
CA GLY A 549 1.94 -3.23 6.47
C GLY A 549 1.55 -1.99 7.24
N ASN A 550 0.35 -1.49 6.96
CA ASN A 550 -0.23 -0.30 7.54
C ASN A 550 -1.71 -0.53 7.91
N VAL A 551 -2.20 0.20 8.90
CA VAL A 551 -3.64 0.20 9.25
C VAL A 551 -4.14 1.63 9.29
N SER A 552 -5.15 1.90 8.49
CA SER A 552 -5.87 3.17 8.49
C SER A 552 -7.30 2.94 8.98
N PHE A 553 -7.57 3.43 10.18
CA PHE A 553 -8.90 3.44 10.77
C PHE A 553 -9.57 4.81 10.58
N TYR A 554 -10.83 4.91 11.00
CA TYR A 554 -11.61 6.15 10.97
C TYR A 554 -11.88 6.70 9.56
N ASN A 555 -11.79 5.85 8.53
CA ASN A 555 -12.21 6.19 7.16
C ASN A 555 -13.75 6.11 7.07
N GLN A 556 -14.44 7.16 7.50
CA GLN A 556 -15.90 7.25 7.44
C GLN A 556 -16.37 8.71 7.44
N THR A 557 -17.49 8.98 6.75
CA THR A 557 -18.18 10.28 6.77
C THR A 557 -19.44 10.16 7.62
N GLY A 558 -19.49 10.86 8.75
CA GLY A 558 -20.57 10.69 9.72
C GLY A 558 -20.64 9.25 10.21
N GLU A 559 -21.78 8.58 10.02
CA GLU A 559 -22.00 7.18 10.44
C GLU A 559 -21.73 6.15 9.33
N ILE A 560 -21.33 6.59 8.12
CA ILE A 560 -21.18 5.69 6.97
C ILE A 560 -19.69 5.38 6.77
N PRO A 561 -19.24 4.14 7.08
CA PRO A 561 -17.88 3.72 6.79
C PRO A 561 -17.70 3.43 5.30
N ILE A 562 -16.46 3.54 4.84
CA ILE A 562 -16.04 2.99 3.55
C ILE A 562 -16.34 1.48 3.47
N LEU A 563 -16.36 0.91 2.26
CA LEU A 563 -16.22 -0.54 2.13
C LEU A 563 -14.93 -1.01 2.84
N PRO A 564 -14.94 -2.16 3.54
CA PRO A 564 -13.71 -2.77 4.04
C PRO A 564 -12.71 -2.93 2.91
N THR A 565 -11.53 -2.32 3.03
CA THR A 565 -10.56 -2.27 1.93
C THR A 565 -9.18 -2.75 2.42
N PRO A 566 -9.01 -4.07 2.69
CA PRO A 566 -7.71 -4.65 2.98
C PRO A 566 -6.89 -4.79 1.69
N VAL A 567 -6.17 -3.74 1.31
CA VAL A 567 -5.29 -3.78 0.13
C VAL A 567 -4.14 -4.74 0.41
N VAL A 568 -3.93 -5.71 -0.49
CA VAL A 568 -2.86 -6.70 -0.38
C VAL A 568 -1.88 -6.50 -1.53
N GLY A 569 -0.60 -6.34 -1.22
CA GLY A 569 0.49 -6.30 -2.20
C GLY A 569 1.32 -7.58 -2.14
N VAL A 570 1.59 -8.20 -3.28
CA VAL A 570 2.42 -9.42 -3.37
C VAL A 570 3.72 -9.14 -4.12
N LEU A 571 4.84 -9.54 -3.52
CA LEU A 571 6.15 -9.58 -4.15
C LEU A 571 6.38 -10.93 -4.80
N GLY A 572 6.80 -10.94 -6.06
CA GLY A 572 7.32 -12.12 -6.76
C GLY A 572 8.73 -11.94 -7.30
N VAL A 573 9.40 -13.06 -7.56
CA VAL A 573 10.76 -13.10 -8.09
C VAL A 573 10.82 -13.83 -9.43
N MET A 574 11.67 -13.34 -10.32
CA MET A 574 11.96 -13.98 -11.59
C MET A 574 13.46 -14.06 -11.81
N ALA A 575 13.98 -15.27 -12.04
CA ALA A 575 15.41 -15.49 -12.24
C ALA A 575 15.94 -14.79 -13.51
N ASP A 576 15.09 -14.64 -14.53
CA ASP A 576 15.41 -13.96 -15.78
C ASP A 576 14.17 -13.31 -16.40
N VAL A 577 14.05 -11.99 -16.29
CA VAL A 577 12.94 -11.18 -16.82
C VAL A 577 12.76 -11.28 -18.34
N ARG A 578 13.73 -11.82 -19.09
CA ARG A 578 13.57 -12.06 -20.54
C ARG A 578 12.53 -13.14 -20.82
N GLN A 579 12.23 -14.00 -19.85
CA GLN A 579 11.25 -15.07 -19.93
C GLN A 579 9.85 -14.66 -19.44
N ARG A 580 9.66 -13.38 -19.09
CA ARG A 580 8.38 -12.86 -18.60
C ARG A 580 7.24 -13.18 -19.56
N ILE A 581 6.06 -13.36 -18.98
CA ILE A 581 4.80 -13.43 -19.72
C ILE A 581 4.15 -12.06 -19.61
N ALA A 582 3.57 -11.59 -20.70
CA ALA A 582 2.93 -10.28 -20.78
C ALA A 582 1.56 -10.41 -21.42
N THR A 583 0.64 -9.55 -21.02
CA THR A 583 -0.77 -9.57 -21.43
C THR A 583 -0.95 -9.32 -22.94
N GLY A 584 -2.07 -9.76 -23.52
CA GLY A 584 -2.51 -9.36 -24.86
C GLY A 584 -2.09 -10.24 -26.03
N PHE A 585 -2.99 -10.36 -27.00
CA PHE A 585 -2.86 -11.24 -28.15
C PHE A 585 -1.75 -10.75 -29.09
N ARG A 586 -0.74 -11.59 -29.40
CA ARG A 586 0.43 -11.16 -30.20
C ARG A 586 0.42 -11.73 -31.61
N SER A 587 -0.20 -12.88 -31.81
CA SER A 587 -0.28 -13.58 -33.09
C SER A 587 -1.71 -13.95 -33.45
N GLU A 588 -1.97 -14.12 -34.75
CA GLU A 588 -3.25 -14.66 -35.23
C GLU A 588 -3.20 -16.19 -35.27
N GLY A 589 -4.35 -16.82 -35.01
CA GLY A 589 -4.52 -18.27 -35.10
C GLY A 589 -4.01 -19.06 -33.89
N ALA A 590 -3.49 -18.38 -32.86
CA ALA A 590 -3.08 -19.00 -31.61
C ALA A 590 -4.28 -19.55 -30.84
N HIS A 591 -4.06 -20.58 -30.03
CA HIS A 591 -5.09 -21.15 -29.17
C HIS A 591 -5.34 -20.24 -27.98
N VAL A 592 -6.61 -20.00 -27.70
CA VAL A 592 -7.06 -19.26 -26.51
C VAL A 592 -7.64 -20.26 -25.52
N LEU A 593 -7.00 -20.35 -24.37
CA LEU A 593 -7.32 -21.32 -23.32
C LEU A 593 -7.84 -20.59 -22.08
N LEU A 594 -8.94 -21.09 -21.52
CA LEU A 594 -9.31 -20.81 -20.14
C LEU A 594 -8.60 -21.84 -19.26
N VAL A 595 -7.78 -21.35 -18.33
CA VAL A 595 -6.89 -22.17 -17.50
C VAL A 595 -7.30 -22.00 -16.05
N GLY A 596 -7.41 -23.10 -15.30
CA GLY A 596 -7.79 -23.08 -13.90
C GLY A 596 -9.18 -23.64 -13.67
N ARG A 597 -9.90 -23.09 -12.69
CA ARG A 597 -11.23 -23.59 -12.28
C ARG A 597 -12.28 -23.40 -13.40
N GLU A 598 -13.27 -24.29 -13.44
CA GLU A 598 -14.47 -24.09 -14.26
C GLU A 598 -15.26 -22.86 -13.78
N SER A 599 -15.88 -22.14 -14.73
CA SER A 599 -16.77 -21.01 -14.41
C SER A 599 -17.94 -21.50 -13.57
N ALA A 600 -18.07 -21.02 -12.34
CA ALA A 600 -19.25 -21.24 -11.53
C ALA A 600 -20.23 -20.08 -11.69
N ASP A 601 -21.51 -20.32 -11.41
CA ASP A 601 -22.55 -19.29 -11.34
C ASP A 601 -22.36 -18.44 -10.06
N GLU A 602 -21.25 -17.70 -10.01
CA GLU A 602 -20.80 -16.83 -8.92
C GLU A 602 -20.80 -15.38 -9.44
N LEU A 603 -21.94 -14.71 -9.28
CA LEU A 603 -22.18 -13.36 -9.83
C LEU A 603 -22.36 -12.31 -8.71
N SER A 604 -22.52 -12.77 -7.48
CA SER A 604 -22.68 -11.93 -6.30
C SER A 604 -21.41 -11.12 -6.02
N GLY A 605 -21.56 -9.80 -5.90
CA GLY A 605 -20.46 -8.85 -5.76
C GLY A 605 -19.81 -8.41 -7.08
N SER A 606 -20.11 -9.10 -8.19
CA SER A 606 -19.44 -8.88 -9.47
C SER A 606 -19.70 -7.52 -10.11
N THR A 607 -18.81 -7.16 -11.03
CA THR A 607 -18.93 -6.00 -11.91
C THR A 607 -20.23 -6.03 -12.72
N TRP A 608 -20.64 -7.22 -13.20
CA TRP A 608 -21.91 -7.35 -13.90
C TRP A 608 -23.11 -7.01 -13.00
N ALA A 609 -23.13 -7.55 -11.77
CA ALA A 609 -24.19 -7.27 -10.81
C ALA A 609 -24.24 -5.78 -10.42
N ASP A 610 -23.07 -5.14 -10.29
CA ASP A 610 -22.98 -3.72 -10.01
C ASP A 610 -23.45 -2.86 -11.19
N VAL A 611 -22.85 -3.04 -12.35
CA VAL A 611 -23.01 -2.13 -13.49
C VAL A 611 -24.37 -2.29 -14.15
N VAL A 612 -24.87 -3.52 -14.28
CA VAL A 612 -26.12 -3.80 -14.98
C VAL A 612 -27.34 -3.64 -14.05
N HIS A 613 -27.17 -3.91 -12.75
CA HIS A 613 -28.29 -3.98 -11.82
C HIS A 613 -28.19 -3.03 -10.61
N GLY A 614 -27.05 -2.38 -10.39
CA GLY A 614 -26.81 -1.57 -9.18
C GLY A 614 -26.88 -2.40 -7.91
N HIS A 615 -26.46 -3.67 -7.98
CA HIS A 615 -26.71 -4.67 -6.95
C HIS A 615 -25.44 -5.05 -6.18
N LEU A 616 -25.53 -5.04 -4.85
CA LEU A 616 -24.52 -5.57 -3.94
C LEU A 616 -25.18 -6.47 -2.89
N GLY A 617 -25.07 -7.78 -3.07
CA GLY A 617 -25.61 -8.81 -2.18
C GLY A 617 -25.17 -10.20 -2.62
N GLY A 618 -25.40 -11.20 -1.78
CA GLY A 618 -24.96 -12.57 -1.97
C GLY A 618 -23.63 -12.91 -1.27
N LEU A 619 -23.00 -14.00 -1.70
CA LEU A 619 -21.67 -14.39 -1.24
C LEU A 619 -20.64 -14.05 -2.31
N PRO A 620 -19.42 -13.60 -1.95
CA PRO A 620 -18.37 -13.44 -2.95
C PRO A 620 -17.97 -14.82 -3.52
N PRO A 621 -17.22 -14.87 -4.64
CA PRO A 621 -16.73 -16.11 -5.22
C PRO A 621 -16.02 -17.01 -4.19
N ALA A 622 -16.19 -18.33 -4.32
CA ALA A 622 -15.56 -19.25 -3.39
C ALA A 622 -14.03 -19.24 -3.55
N VAL A 623 -13.32 -19.09 -2.44
CA VAL A 623 -11.85 -19.12 -2.38
C VAL A 623 -11.36 -20.56 -2.52
N ASP A 624 -10.37 -20.78 -3.41
CA ASP A 624 -9.63 -22.03 -3.53
C ASP A 624 -8.13 -21.74 -3.69
N LEU A 625 -7.42 -21.64 -2.56
CA LEU A 625 -6.01 -21.26 -2.53
C LEU A 625 -5.09 -22.36 -3.08
N ASP A 626 -5.51 -23.63 -3.00
CA ASP A 626 -4.75 -24.72 -3.63
C ASP A 626 -4.83 -24.62 -5.16
N ALA A 627 -5.99 -24.25 -5.71
CA ALA A 627 -6.11 -23.96 -7.14
C ALA A 627 -5.23 -22.77 -7.57
N GLU A 628 -5.21 -21.68 -6.78
CA GLU A 628 -4.32 -20.54 -7.04
C GLU A 628 -2.85 -20.94 -7.04
N ARG A 629 -2.42 -21.74 -6.06
CA ARG A 629 -1.04 -22.27 -6.00
C ARG A 629 -0.70 -23.13 -7.22
N ARG A 630 -1.58 -24.07 -7.61
CA ARG A 630 -1.34 -24.94 -8.79
C ARG A 630 -1.28 -24.13 -10.08
N LEU A 631 -2.12 -23.10 -10.21
CA LEU A 631 -2.10 -22.18 -11.34
C LEU A 631 -0.78 -21.38 -11.38
N ALA A 632 -0.34 -20.85 -10.24
CA ALA A 632 0.93 -20.12 -10.18
C ALA A 632 2.13 -21.02 -10.50
N ASP A 633 2.17 -22.24 -9.96
CA ASP A 633 3.21 -23.22 -10.28
C ASP A 633 3.25 -23.52 -11.78
N LEU A 634 2.10 -23.71 -12.42
CA LEU A 634 2.01 -23.89 -13.86
C LEU A 634 2.63 -22.70 -14.61
N MET A 635 2.25 -21.48 -14.28
CA MET A 635 2.69 -20.29 -15.01
C MET A 635 4.18 -19.97 -14.82
N VAL A 636 4.71 -20.16 -13.61
CA VAL A 636 6.15 -20.03 -13.32
C VAL A 636 6.96 -21.03 -14.16
N HIS A 637 6.47 -22.25 -14.36
CA HIS A 637 7.16 -23.24 -15.20
C HIS A 637 6.96 -22.96 -16.69
N ALA A 638 5.78 -22.53 -17.10
CA ALA A 638 5.49 -22.18 -18.49
C ALA A 638 6.34 -21.00 -18.98
N ALA A 639 6.61 -20.01 -18.12
CA ALA A 639 7.53 -18.91 -18.38
C ALA A 639 8.96 -19.42 -18.61
N LYS A 640 9.47 -20.30 -17.73
CA LYS A 640 10.81 -20.89 -17.86
C LYS A 640 10.99 -21.69 -19.15
N GLU A 641 9.95 -22.39 -19.59
CA GLU A 641 9.95 -23.16 -20.83
C GLU A 641 9.69 -22.29 -22.09
N VAL A 642 9.24 -21.04 -21.91
CA VAL A 642 8.93 -20.06 -22.97
C VAL A 642 7.88 -20.60 -23.95
N ILE A 643 6.84 -21.25 -23.41
CA ILE A 643 5.77 -21.89 -24.20
C ILE A 643 4.45 -21.12 -24.25
N VAL A 644 4.31 -20.06 -23.43
CA VAL A 644 3.15 -19.16 -23.39
C VAL A 644 3.45 -17.88 -24.16
N GLU A 645 2.52 -17.46 -25.02
CA GLU A 645 2.63 -16.22 -25.79
C GLU A 645 2.17 -15.00 -24.98
N SER A 646 1.06 -15.16 -24.28
CA SER A 646 0.51 -14.17 -23.35
C SER A 646 -0.37 -14.86 -22.32
N ALA A 647 -0.51 -14.25 -21.14
CA ALA A 647 -1.48 -14.62 -20.14
C ALA A 647 -2.14 -13.36 -19.59
N HIS A 648 -3.35 -13.52 -19.07
CA HIS A 648 -4.08 -12.48 -18.37
C HIS A 648 -4.96 -13.14 -17.31
N ASP A 649 -4.97 -12.61 -16.10
CA ASP A 649 -5.85 -13.08 -15.04
C ASP A 649 -7.35 -12.85 -15.37
N LEU A 650 -8.24 -13.55 -14.67
CA LEU A 650 -9.68 -13.26 -14.69
C LEU A 650 -10.08 -12.69 -13.33
N SER A 651 -10.31 -11.38 -13.31
CA SER A 651 -10.66 -10.57 -12.14
C SER A 651 -12.02 -9.87 -12.38
N ASP A 652 -12.11 -8.57 -12.12
CA ASP A 652 -13.32 -7.76 -12.26
C ASP A 652 -13.87 -7.85 -13.71
N GLY A 653 -15.13 -8.30 -13.83
CA GLY A 653 -15.83 -8.48 -15.10
C GLY A 653 -15.46 -9.77 -15.86
N GLY A 654 -14.60 -10.62 -15.30
CA GLY A 654 -14.35 -11.98 -15.77
C GLY A 654 -13.75 -12.07 -17.17
N LEU A 655 -14.08 -13.15 -17.90
CA LEU A 655 -13.56 -13.42 -19.23
C LEU A 655 -13.90 -12.31 -20.24
N ALA A 656 -15.05 -11.65 -20.07
CA ALA A 656 -15.45 -10.54 -20.92
C ALA A 656 -14.40 -9.43 -20.95
N VAL A 657 -13.92 -9.03 -19.77
CA VAL A 657 -12.91 -7.98 -19.61
C VAL A 657 -11.56 -8.49 -20.08
N ALA A 658 -11.12 -9.66 -19.59
CA ALA A 658 -9.82 -10.21 -19.93
C ALA A 658 -9.64 -10.39 -21.46
N ALA A 659 -10.66 -10.91 -22.16
CA ALA A 659 -10.59 -11.08 -23.62
C ALA A 659 -10.56 -9.73 -24.36
N ALA A 660 -11.27 -8.72 -23.86
CA ALA A 660 -11.32 -7.40 -24.46
C ALA A 660 -10.00 -6.63 -24.28
N GLU A 661 -9.47 -6.59 -23.06
CA GLU A 661 -8.19 -5.94 -22.75
C GLU A 661 -7.03 -6.60 -23.51
N ALA A 662 -7.03 -7.93 -23.57
CA ALA A 662 -6.05 -8.67 -24.36
C ALA A 662 -6.11 -8.32 -25.87
N ALA A 663 -7.32 -8.14 -26.41
CA ALA A 663 -7.52 -7.71 -27.80
C ALA A 663 -7.09 -6.25 -28.03
N PHE A 664 -7.37 -5.35 -27.09
CA PHE A 664 -7.07 -3.92 -27.21
C PHE A 664 -5.57 -3.64 -27.36
N ARG A 665 -4.71 -4.43 -26.69
CA ARG A 665 -3.28 -4.17 -26.62
C ARG A 665 -2.62 -4.07 -28.01
N HIS A 666 -2.95 -5.00 -28.90
CA HIS A 666 -2.36 -5.10 -30.23
C HIS A 666 -3.39 -4.98 -31.37
N GLY A 667 -4.68 -4.82 -31.06
CA GLY A 667 -5.74 -4.72 -32.05
C GLY A 667 -6.03 -6.03 -32.77
N ILE A 668 -5.70 -7.16 -32.13
CA ILE A 668 -5.96 -8.50 -32.65
C ILE A 668 -7.25 -9.02 -32.01
N GLY A 669 -8.18 -9.49 -32.83
CA GLY A 669 -9.46 -10.04 -32.38
C GLY A 669 -9.36 -11.45 -31.81
N VAL A 670 -10.52 -12.00 -31.44
CA VAL A 670 -10.66 -13.36 -30.93
C VAL A 670 -12.05 -13.90 -31.29
N THR A 671 -12.12 -15.19 -31.63
CA THR A 671 -13.39 -15.93 -31.69
C THR A 671 -13.46 -16.87 -30.51
N LEU A 672 -14.47 -16.68 -29.67
CA LEU A 672 -14.74 -17.46 -28.46
C LEU A 672 -15.90 -18.43 -28.69
N GLU A 673 -15.68 -19.69 -28.31
CA GLU A 673 -16.66 -20.78 -28.31
C GLU A 673 -16.96 -21.13 -26.85
N LEU A 674 -18.12 -20.72 -26.35
CA LEU A 674 -18.50 -20.81 -24.92
C LEU A 674 -19.72 -21.73 -24.74
N GLU A 675 -19.73 -22.52 -23.67
CA GLU A 675 -20.83 -23.45 -23.38
C GLU A 675 -22.03 -22.73 -22.74
N ASP A 676 -21.77 -21.89 -21.74
CA ASP A 676 -22.73 -20.93 -21.18
C ASP A 676 -22.18 -19.52 -21.38
N PRO A 677 -22.46 -18.89 -22.54
CA PRO A 677 -21.88 -17.58 -22.86
C PRO A 677 -22.12 -16.49 -21.82
N PHE A 678 -23.17 -16.57 -21.01
CA PHE A 678 -23.41 -15.56 -19.97
C PHE A 678 -22.52 -15.80 -18.75
N VAL A 679 -22.54 -17.03 -18.19
CA VAL A 679 -21.75 -17.36 -17.00
C VAL A 679 -20.26 -17.31 -17.34
N ASP A 680 -19.85 -17.85 -18.48
CA ASP A 680 -18.45 -17.87 -18.91
C ASP A 680 -17.88 -16.46 -19.09
N LEU A 681 -18.69 -15.50 -19.58
CA LEU A 681 -18.24 -14.11 -19.77
C LEU A 681 -18.14 -13.33 -18.45
N PHE A 682 -19.15 -13.43 -17.58
CA PHE A 682 -19.31 -12.50 -16.45
C PHE A 682 -19.05 -13.08 -15.06
N SER A 683 -18.89 -14.40 -14.94
CA SER A 683 -18.50 -15.01 -13.67
C SER A 683 -17.12 -14.49 -13.25
N GLU A 684 -16.99 -14.13 -11.98
CA GLU A 684 -15.72 -13.72 -11.35
C GLU A 684 -15.18 -14.83 -10.43
N THR A 685 -15.51 -16.10 -10.72
CA THR A 685 -14.85 -17.27 -10.10
C THR A 685 -13.33 -17.11 -10.15
N THR A 686 -12.66 -17.28 -9.01
CA THR A 686 -11.20 -17.11 -8.88
C THR A 686 -10.42 -18.38 -9.26
N GLY A 687 -9.09 -18.27 -9.32
CA GLY A 687 -8.20 -19.35 -9.76
C GLY A 687 -8.29 -19.63 -11.25
N ARG A 688 -8.45 -18.57 -12.08
CA ARG A 688 -8.61 -18.66 -13.54
C ARG A 688 -7.77 -17.63 -14.28
N ALA A 689 -7.33 -17.99 -15.48
CA ALA A 689 -6.59 -17.12 -16.37
C ALA A 689 -6.91 -17.40 -17.85
N LEU A 690 -6.82 -16.37 -18.68
CA LEU A 690 -6.83 -16.45 -20.14
C LEU A 690 -5.39 -16.63 -20.63
N VAL A 691 -5.07 -17.80 -21.18
CA VAL A 691 -3.71 -18.11 -21.66
C VAL A 691 -3.73 -18.34 -23.16
N VAL A 692 -2.78 -17.72 -23.86
CA VAL A 692 -2.60 -17.86 -25.30
C VAL A 692 -1.34 -18.63 -25.60
N VAL A 693 -1.48 -19.67 -26.42
CA VAL A 693 -0.37 -20.52 -26.84
C VAL A 693 -0.36 -20.68 -28.35
N ALA A 694 0.83 -20.57 -28.95
CA ALA A 694 1.04 -20.87 -30.36
C ALA A 694 0.73 -22.34 -30.65
N GLU A 695 0.36 -22.65 -31.90
CA GLU A 695 -0.01 -24.00 -32.34
C GLU A 695 1.08 -25.03 -32.01
N GLU A 696 2.35 -24.69 -32.21
CA GLU A 696 3.50 -25.54 -31.92
C GLU A 696 3.72 -25.84 -30.43
N ASN A 697 3.19 -25.01 -29.53
CA ASN A 697 3.37 -25.10 -28.08
C ASN A 697 2.15 -25.67 -27.36
N HIS A 698 1.01 -25.82 -28.04
CA HIS A 698 -0.25 -26.25 -27.45
C HIS A 698 -0.14 -27.59 -26.70
N GLU A 699 0.39 -28.64 -27.33
CA GLU A 699 0.56 -29.96 -26.69
C GLU A 699 1.53 -29.92 -25.48
N ALA A 700 2.56 -29.08 -25.56
CA ALA A 700 3.53 -28.90 -24.47
C ALA A 700 2.87 -28.23 -23.26
N PHE A 701 2.07 -27.19 -23.49
CA PHE A 701 1.34 -26.51 -22.43
C PHE A 701 0.26 -27.41 -21.79
N VAL A 702 -0.50 -28.17 -22.59
CA VAL A 702 -1.47 -29.15 -22.08
C VAL A 702 -0.78 -30.18 -21.17
N SER A 703 0.36 -30.73 -21.62
CA SER A 703 1.14 -31.70 -20.82
C SER A 703 1.68 -31.08 -19.53
N LEU A 704 1.98 -29.77 -19.52
CA LEU A 704 2.44 -29.06 -18.35
C LEU A 704 1.28 -28.83 -17.35
N ALA A 705 0.12 -28.42 -17.83
CA ALA A 705 -1.08 -28.25 -16.99
C ALA A 705 -1.52 -29.57 -16.34
N GLU A 706 -1.50 -30.68 -17.08
CA GLU A 706 -1.77 -32.02 -16.53
C GLU A 706 -0.80 -32.38 -15.40
N ARG A 707 0.47 -32.01 -15.52
CA ARG A 707 1.50 -32.27 -14.50
C ARG A 707 1.22 -31.52 -13.20
N PHE A 708 0.69 -30.30 -13.29
CA PHE A 708 0.33 -29.47 -12.14
C PHE A 708 -1.12 -29.68 -11.67
N GLY A 709 -1.92 -30.51 -12.36
CA GLY A 709 -3.31 -30.75 -12.00
C GLY A 709 -4.18 -29.49 -12.18
N VAL A 710 -3.96 -28.75 -13.27
CA VAL A 710 -4.72 -27.56 -13.64
C VAL A 710 -5.59 -27.90 -14.84
N GLU A 711 -6.89 -27.57 -14.74
CA GLU A 711 -7.84 -27.82 -15.83
C GLU A 711 -7.68 -26.78 -16.94
N LEU A 712 -8.02 -27.20 -18.16
CA LEU A 712 -7.91 -26.39 -19.37
C LEU A 712 -9.17 -26.55 -20.21
N ALA A 713 -9.71 -25.44 -20.70
CA ALA A 713 -10.71 -25.43 -21.76
C ALA A 713 -10.17 -24.63 -22.95
N SER A 714 -10.19 -25.24 -24.14
CA SER A 714 -9.93 -24.51 -25.38
C SER A 714 -11.19 -23.74 -25.75
N ILE A 715 -11.15 -22.43 -25.54
CA ILE A 715 -12.32 -21.55 -25.71
C ILE A 715 -12.26 -20.74 -27.01
N GLY A 716 -11.22 -20.90 -27.84
CA GLY A 716 -11.20 -20.17 -29.11
C GLY A 716 -9.84 -20.00 -29.77
N ARG A 717 -9.79 -19.07 -30.72
CA ARG A 717 -8.56 -18.67 -31.42
C ARG A 717 -8.48 -17.16 -31.62
N THR A 718 -7.26 -16.63 -31.57
CA THR A 718 -6.97 -15.23 -31.91
C THR A 718 -7.08 -14.98 -33.41
N GLY A 719 -7.40 -13.76 -33.81
CA GLY A 719 -7.35 -13.33 -35.21
C GLY A 719 -8.40 -12.29 -35.59
N GLY A 720 -8.17 -11.63 -36.73
CA GLY A 720 -9.07 -10.59 -37.24
C GLY A 720 -9.06 -9.32 -36.37
N ASP A 721 -10.10 -8.50 -36.53
CA ASP A 721 -10.26 -7.19 -35.87
C ASP A 721 -11.55 -7.10 -35.03
N ARG A 722 -12.12 -8.25 -34.66
CA ARG A 722 -13.39 -8.37 -33.92
C ARG A 722 -13.26 -9.32 -32.74
N ILE A 723 -13.98 -9.03 -31.67
CA ILE A 723 -14.29 -9.98 -30.60
C ILE A 723 -15.60 -10.64 -31.01
N VAL A 724 -15.58 -11.96 -31.20
CA VAL A 724 -16.72 -12.76 -31.61
C VAL A 724 -17.02 -13.76 -30.51
N VAL A 725 -18.26 -13.77 -30.01
CA VAL A 725 -18.78 -14.84 -29.15
C VAL A 725 -19.70 -15.68 -30.03
N ASP A 726 -19.27 -16.90 -30.37
CA ASP A 726 -19.90 -17.70 -31.41
C ASP A 726 -21.40 -17.94 -31.13
N GLY A 727 -22.21 -17.77 -32.17
CA GLY A 727 -23.67 -17.85 -32.07
C GLY A 727 -24.36 -16.74 -31.26
N GLN A 728 -23.63 -15.79 -30.66
CA GLN A 728 -24.19 -14.70 -29.84
C GLN A 728 -24.03 -13.33 -30.48
N PHE A 729 -22.80 -12.81 -30.57
CA PHE A 729 -22.54 -11.46 -31.06
C PHE A 729 -21.11 -11.28 -31.59
N GLU A 730 -20.89 -10.15 -32.26
CA GLU A 730 -19.57 -9.68 -32.68
C GLU A 730 -19.46 -8.16 -32.50
N VAL A 731 -18.28 -7.68 -32.13
CA VAL A 731 -17.98 -6.25 -31.95
C VAL A 731 -16.56 -5.94 -32.43
N GLY A 732 -16.37 -4.78 -33.06
CA GLY A 732 -15.06 -4.37 -33.57
C GLY A 732 -14.12 -3.93 -32.44
N VAL A 733 -12.88 -4.44 -32.43
CA VAL A 733 -11.88 -4.15 -31.39
C VAL A 733 -11.58 -2.65 -31.32
N ALA A 734 -11.42 -1.98 -32.48
CA ALA A 734 -11.09 -0.56 -32.54
C ALA A 734 -12.22 0.34 -32.00
N GLU A 735 -13.48 0.04 -32.37
CA GLU A 735 -14.67 0.77 -31.90
C GLU A 735 -14.82 0.65 -30.39
N LEU A 736 -14.67 -0.57 -29.87
CA LEU A 736 -14.82 -0.84 -28.45
C LEU A 736 -13.70 -0.22 -27.62
N ARG A 737 -12.45 -0.29 -28.09
CA ARG A 737 -11.30 0.36 -27.46
C ARG A 737 -11.45 1.89 -27.39
N GLU A 738 -11.99 2.51 -28.44
CA GLU A 738 -12.25 3.96 -28.44
C GLU A 738 -13.23 4.32 -27.31
N ARG A 739 -14.32 3.57 -27.16
CA ARG A 739 -15.30 3.79 -26.08
C ARG A 739 -14.71 3.55 -24.70
N TRP A 740 -14.00 2.44 -24.52
CA TRP A 740 -13.31 2.08 -23.28
C TRP A 740 -12.31 3.16 -22.84
N SER A 741 -11.52 3.69 -23.77
CA SER A 741 -10.52 4.73 -23.48
C SER A 741 -11.07 6.14 -23.31
N ALA A 742 -12.33 6.38 -23.72
CA ALA A 742 -12.95 7.69 -23.63
C ALA A 742 -13.60 7.99 -22.28
N VAL A 743 -13.88 6.98 -21.43
CA VAL A 743 -14.69 7.13 -20.21
C VAL A 743 -14.11 8.16 -19.24
N LEU A 744 -12.87 7.98 -18.78
CA LEU A 744 -12.23 8.90 -17.84
C LEU A 744 -12.01 10.29 -18.46
N PRO A 745 -11.43 10.44 -19.67
CA PRO A 745 -11.26 11.74 -20.31
C PRO A 745 -12.57 12.51 -20.56
N ALA A 746 -13.69 11.81 -20.80
CA ALA A 746 -14.98 12.46 -21.02
C ALA A 746 -15.50 13.18 -19.77
N VAL A 747 -15.17 12.67 -18.58
CA VAL A 747 -15.58 13.27 -17.30
C VAL A 747 -14.52 14.24 -16.75
N LEU A 748 -13.26 13.82 -16.77
CA LEU A 748 -12.15 14.55 -16.14
C LEU A 748 -11.46 15.57 -17.07
N GLY A 749 -11.79 15.54 -18.37
CA GLY A 749 -11.08 16.30 -19.39
C GLY A 749 -9.84 15.58 -19.90
N VAL A 750 -9.24 16.12 -20.96
CA VAL A 750 -8.01 15.56 -21.56
C VAL A 750 -6.80 16.06 -20.78
N ILE A 751 -5.79 15.19 -20.60
CA ILE A 751 -4.49 15.59 -20.05
C ILE A 751 -3.86 16.61 -20.99
N ASP A 752 -3.70 17.85 -20.55
CA ASP A 752 -2.91 18.83 -21.30
C ASP A 752 -1.45 18.40 -21.25
N ALA A 753 -0.84 18.11 -22.40
CA ALA A 753 0.58 17.73 -22.52
C ALA A 753 1.56 18.89 -22.21
N GLN A 754 1.08 19.94 -21.53
CA GLN A 754 1.80 21.14 -21.12
C GLN A 754 1.46 21.46 -19.66
N GLY A 755 1.84 20.56 -18.76
CA GLY A 755 1.93 20.82 -17.32
C GLY A 755 3.33 20.49 -16.85
#